data_AF-A0A2E5CA10-F1
#
_entry.id   AF-A0A2E5CA10-F1
#
_cell.length_a   1.000
_cell.length_b   1.000
_cell.length_c   1.000
_cell.angle_alpha   90.00
_cell.angle_beta   90.00
_cell.angle_gamma   90.00
#
_symmetry.space_group_name_H-M   'P 1'
#
loop_
_entity.id
_entity.type
_entity.pdbx_description
1 polymer ?
#
loop_
_entity_poly.entity_id
_entity_poly.type
_entity_poly.pdbx_seq_one_letter_code
_entity_poly.pdbx_strand_id
1 'polypeptide(L)'
;MKIFILAMSLIMLSCKEEAKITIIKQWHLAPGKDASDVEASKKLPQYLNQVEIYKLLESKIHEKPVIVAEGCEGNLNEEEKFNGWSIIDLKAKVKDPDYVHIMAPVFMKIKAKYPQSTVVCGDKVDDIEKNKLAFSDLRGFAGYYERLIGSKNRPEVFDRYKRSLNELAGKVLADPVEFARKESLKALNRSKNLIHSRNNSFYEVARKHKEKDIYIIIGGIHTEHLSQLFNNDGIAHEVITPKGYSEVDQELYATLEKTLSTKGEKVNVSWMEVPEAFSADKIPLAHLLAPSEVAIPKEWAELTSLMESAGLNPNILLSDFDKDGIRDFTVSTSGALTIISAEDDDWDNDGVLNLVDSTWSDSVFEVKKINKDQISNIFDVQNVSIEKTLSEIQNKGITLLSREGLSHDLLILKIFKDVLSYVKEADVDVRFLRVTKPLFTYGKQVYFSYRPSSQTIDIYLDELVQKFNEMHEKHYSQKTKAELVKGYLLPLLYHSLAHELVHSMDLNIKKIAQSVGWAFEERPTGSKYLTQKRLKRKVIASTFENTSFRGKSVREWIDLYKKGGESFLINEQLPSLYSLEKPSEWVAEAVSMCFIRKVFPKSVSEEGSKGFEKLLGINPSSMDEKFCKDYFSAKN
;
A
#
# COMPACT_ATOMS: atom_id res chain seq x y z
N MET A 1 44.31 65.00 6.71
CA MET A 1 44.10 63.85 5.80
C MET A 1 44.81 62.58 6.31
N LYS A 2 44.69 62.23 7.61
CA LYS A 2 45.26 60.98 8.19
C LYS A 2 44.40 60.34 9.29
N ILE A 3 43.21 60.87 9.58
CA ILE A 3 42.31 60.34 10.62
C ILE A 3 41.09 59.62 10.02
N PHE A 4 40.74 59.92 8.75
CA PHE A 4 39.57 59.33 8.09
C PHE A 4 39.80 57.92 7.49
N ILE A 5 41.05 57.47 7.37
CA ILE A 5 41.37 56.14 6.80
C ILE A 5 41.44 55.06 7.89
N LEU A 6 41.60 55.44 9.16
CA LEU A 6 41.65 54.49 10.28
C LEU A 6 40.25 54.10 10.81
N ALA A 7 39.23 54.94 10.60
CA ALA A 7 37.86 54.64 11.00
C ALA A 7 37.12 53.75 9.98
N MET A 8 37.52 53.77 8.70
CA MET A 8 36.90 52.95 7.64
C MET A 8 37.49 51.53 7.55
N SER A 9 38.65 51.29 8.19
CA SER A 9 39.31 49.97 8.21
C SER A 9 38.93 49.10 9.42
N LEU A 10 38.09 49.61 10.34
CA LEU A 10 37.54 48.83 11.46
C LEU A 10 36.12 48.27 11.24
N ILE A 11 35.46 48.57 10.12
CA ILE A 11 34.09 48.08 9.82
C ILE A 11 34.09 46.80 8.95
N MET A 12 35.26 46.36 8.47
CA MET A 12 35.40 45.19 7.57
C MET A 12 35.97 43.93 8.24
N LEU A 13 35.93 43.84 9.57
CA LEU A 13 36.41 42.68 10.34
C LEU A 13 35.40 42.27 11.43
N SER A 14 34.16 41.94 11.03
CA SER A 14 33.28 41.09 11.83
C SER A 14 32.06 40.59 11.03
N CYS A 15 32.28 40.03 9.84
CA CYS A 15 31.38 38.98 9.36
C CYS A 15 31.97 37.65 9.82
N LYS A 16 31.88 37.38 11.12
CA LYS A 16 31.84 35.98 11.55
C LYS A 16 30.50 35.47 11.02
N GLU A 17 30.50 34.52 10.10
CA GLU A 17 29.31 33.70 9.85
C GLU A 17 28.76 33.30 11.22
N GLU A 18 27.51 33.67 11.49
CA GLU A 18 26.85 33.27 12.73
C GLU A 18 26.88 31.74 12.80
N ALA A 19 27.32 31.22 13.95
CA ALA A 19 27.33 29.79 14.21
C ALA A 19 25.95 29.20 13.89
N LYS A 20 25.92 28.23 12.97
CA LYS A 20 24.67 27.70 12.42
C LYS A 20 24.31 26.38 13.10
N ILE A 21 23.02 26.23 13.43
CA ILE A 21 22.48 24.95 13.88
C ILE A 21 21.92 24.19 12.67
N THR A 22 22.45 23.00 12.41
CA THR A 22 21.98 22.11 11.36
C THR A 22 21.38 20.86 11.99
N ILE A 23 20.08 20.66 11.80
CA ILE A 23 19.34 19.48 12.26
C ILE A 23 19.31 18.46 11.12
N ILE A 24 19.89 17.29 11.32
CA ILE A 24 20.00 16.25 10.31
C ILE A 24 19.03 15.11 10.64
N LYS A 25 18.05 14.85 9.76
CA LYS A 25 17.12 13.72 9.89
C LYS A 25 17.85 12.38 9.71
N GLN A 26 17.93 11.60 10.79
CA GLN A 26 18.46 10.25 10.77
C GLN A 26 17.33 9.20 10.75
N TRP A 27 17.48 8.19 9.89
CA TRP A 27 16.63 7.01 9.90
C TRP A 27 17.35 5.89 10.67
N HIS A 28 16.80 5.55 11.85
CA HIS A 28 17.40 4.59 12.76
C HIS A 28 17.17 3.14 12.31
N LEU A 29 18.12 2.28 12.67
CA LEU A 29 17.89 0.84 12.68
C LEU A 29 17.00 0.48 13.87
N ALA A 30 16.19 -0.57 13.71
CA ALA A 30 15.43 -1.11 14.83
C ALA A 30 16.37 -1.54 15.98
N PRO A 31 15.99 -1.32 17.26
CA PRO A 31 16.77 -1.80 18.39
C PRO A 31 17.05 -3.30 18.30
N GLY A 32 18.29 -3.70 18.57
CA GLY A 32 18.69 -5.13 18.55
C GLY A 32 18.92 -5.73 17.16
N LYS A 33 18.71 -4.98 16.06
CA LYS A 33 19.10 -5.43 14.73
C LYS A 33 20.62 -5.54 14.64
N ASP A 34 21.15 -6.75 14.44
CA ASP A 34 22.58 -6.93 14.20
C ASP A 34 22.94 -6.45 12.79
N ALA A 35 23.93 -5.55 12.71
CA ALA A 35 24.46 -4.98 11.48
C ALA A 35 25.98 -5.20 11.37
N SER A 36 26.53 -6.19 12.08
CA SER A 36 27.95 -6.53 12.02
C SER A 36 28.40 -7.07 10.67
N ASP A 37 27.49 -7.67 9.90
CA ASP A 37 27.72 -8.05 8.50
C ASP A 37 27.52 -6.82 7.59
N VAL A 38 28.64 -6.25 7.12
CA VAL A 38 28.66 -5.04 6.30
C VAL A 38 27.95 -5.24 4.96
N GLU A 39 28.18 -6.36 4.28
CA GLU A 39 27.60 -6.63 2.95
C GLU A 39 26.09 -6.87 3.02
N ALA A 40 25.63 -7.62 4.02
CA ALA A 40 24.20 -7.77 4.25
C ALA A 40 23.55 -6.42 4.61
N SER A 41 24.25 -5.58 5.39
CA SER A 41 23.73 -4.30 5.87
C SER A 41 23.61 -3.23 4.78
N LYS A 42 24.40 -3.32 3.69
CA LYS A 42 24.27 -2.46 2.50
C LYS A 42 22.88 -2.54 1.83
N LYS A 43 22.13 -3.62 2.09
CA LYS A 43 20.78 -3.85 1.55
C LYS A 43 19.65 -3.29 2.42
N LEU A 44 19.97 -2.71 3.59
CA LEU A 44 18.98 -2.15 4.49
C LEU A 44 18.44 -0.80 3.94
N PRO A 45 17.14 -0.49 4.12
CA PRO A 45 16.56 0.77 3.65
C PRO A 45 17.28 2.02 4.18
N GLN A 46 17.79 1.96 5.41
CA GLN A 46 18.49 3.06 6.10
C GLN A 46 19.89 3.34 5.53
N TYR A 47 20.43 2.46 4.68
CA TYR A 47 21.82 2.48 4.26
C TYR A 47 22.23 3.80 3.61
N LEU A 48 21.48 4.26 2.60
CA LEU A 48 21.79 5.52 1.91
C LEU A 48 21.74 6.71 2.87
N ASN A 49 20.75 6.76 3.77
CA ASN A 49 20.62 7.82 4.77
C ASN A 49 21.86 7.88 5.68
N GLN A 50 22.27 6.74 6.26
CA GLN A 50 23.42 6.68 7.18
C GLN A 50 24.75 7.02 6.49
N VAL A 51 24.92 6.63 5.22
CA VAL A 51 26.11 6.95 4.41
C VAL A 51 26.18 8.45 4.10
N GLU A 52 25.06 9.07 3.70
CA GLU A 52 25.02 10.50 3.37
C GLU A 52 25.27 11.37 4.60
N ILE A 53 24.70 11.03 5.75
CA ILE A 53 24.97 11.73 7.02
C ILE A 53 26.45 11.62 7.38
N TYR A 54 27.04 10.43 7.24
CA TYR A 54 28.45 10.22 7.52
C TYR A 54 29.34 11.09 6.62
N LYS A 55 29.11 11.07 5.30
CA LYS A 55 29.90 11.86 4.35
C LYS A 55 29.76 13.36 4.59
N LEU A 56 28.56 13.83 4.91
CA LEU A 56 28.31 15.22 5.27
C LEU A 56 29.16 15.62 6.48
N LEU A 57 29.07 14.87 7.58
CA LEU A 57 29.81 15.17 8.81
C LEU A 57 31.33 15.04 8.63
N GLU A 58 31.77 14.03 7.87
CA GLU A 58 33.19 13.84 7.53
C GLU A 58 33.75 15.05 6.77
N SER A 59 33.00 15.60 5.82
CA SER A 59 33.42 16.81 5.09
C SER A 59 33.53 18.06 5.97
N LYS A 60 32.81 18.08 7.10
CA LYS A 60 32.71 19.21 8.01
C LYS A 60 33.56 19.10 9.27
N ILE A 61 34.11 17.92 9.57
CA ILE A 61 34.78 17.66 10.84
C ILE A 61 36.03 18.53 11.08
N HIS A 62 36.68 18.99 10.00
CA HIS A 62 37.86 19.85 10.06
C HIS A 62 37.57 21.26 10.59
N GLU A 63 36.32 21.72 10.48
CA GLU A 63 35.82 22.99 11.04
C GLU A 63 35.65 22.88 12.59
N LYS A 64 35.89 21.69 13.16
CA LYS A 64 35.73 21.35 14.59
C LYS A 64 34.32 21.66 15.13
N PRO A 65 33.25 21.22 14.44
CA PRO A 65 31.89 21.47 14.90
C PRO A 65 31.56 20.65 16.15
N VAL A 66 30.45 20.98 16.78
CA VAL A 66 29.84 20.17 17.83
C VAL A 66 28.78 19.26 17.22
N ILE A 67 28.93 17.95 17.43
CA ILE A 67 27.96 16.95 16.98
C ILE A 67 27.13 16.55 18.19
N VAL A 68 25.83 16.83 18.13
CA VAL A 68 24.88 16.45 19.18
C VAL A 68 24.17 15.17 18.75
N ALA A 69 24.34 14.10 19.54
CA ALA A 69 23.88 12.76 19.23
C ALA A 69 22.59 12.39 19.98
N GLU A 70 21.67 11.73 19.28
CA GLU A 70 20.52 11.04 19.89
C GLU A 70 20.90 9.68 20.50
N GLY A 71 20.16 9.27 21.53
CA GLY A 71 20.22 7.90 22.04
C GLY A 71 21.26 7.67 23.14
N CYS A 72 21.89 8.73 23.62
CA CYS A 72 22.84 8.68 24.74
C CYS A 72 22.65 9.88 25.68
N GLU A 73 23.17 9.77 26.90
CA GLU A 73 23.19 10.82 27.92
C GLU A 73 24.60 10.90 28.54
N GLY A 74 25.08 12.12 28.81
CA GLY A 74 26.40 12.32 29.41
C GLY A 74 27.56 12.01 28.46
N ASN A 75 28.52 11.21 28.93
CA ASN A 75 29.70 10.82 28.15
C ASN A 75 29.43 9.55 27.34
N LEU A 76 29.97 9.49 26.13
CA LEU A 76 29.89 8.28 25.29
C LEU A 76 30.62 7.11 25.95
N ASN A 77 29.90 6.00 26.15
CA ASN A 77 30.51 4.73 26.53
C ASN A 77 31.11 4.06 25.28
N GLU A 78 32.43 3.86 25.25
CA GLU A 78 33.09 3.31 24.06
C GLU A 78 32.87 1.80 23.87
N GLU A 79 32.49 1.08 24.93
CA GLU A 79 32.26 -0.37 24.93
C GLU A 79 30.81 -0.74 24.57
N GLU A 80 29.88 0.21 24.74
CA GLU A 80 28.46 -0.04 24.49
C GLU A 80 28.22 -0.36 23.01
N LYS A 81 27.47 -1.43 22.77
CA LYS A 81 27.16 -1.91 21.41
C LYS A 81 25.81 -1.41 20.96
N PHE A 82 25.80 -0.79 19.79
CA PHE A 82 24.60 -0.40 19.06
C PHE A 82 24.59 -1.12 17.71
N ASN A 83 23.56 -1.93 17.49
CA ASN A 83 23.39 -2.72 16.26
C ASN A 83 24.63 -3.58 15.89
N GLY A 84 25.29 -4.14 16.90
CA GLY A 84 26.47 -5.01 16.74
C GLY A 84 27.82 -4.29 16.83
N TRP A 85 27.85 -2.95 16.85
CA TRP A 85 29.06 -2.14 16.82
C TRP A 85 29.27 -1.31 18.09
N SER A 86 30.49 -1.33 18.65
CA SER A 86 30.97 -0.37 19.64
C SER A 86 31.95 0.65 19.03
N ILE A 87 32.29 1.72 19.75
CA ILE A 87 33.33 2.66 19.28
C ILE A 87 34.68 1.94 19.18
N ILE A 88 34.98 1.01 20.08
CA ILE A 88 36.19 0.19 20.04
C ILE A 88 36.24 -0.67 18.77
N ASP A 89 35.13 -1.34 18.44
CA ASP A 89 35.02 -2.16 17.23
C ASP A 89 35.25 -1.30 15.97
N LEU A 90 34.69 -0.09 15.94
CA LEU A 90 34.83 0.85 14.84
C LEU A 90 36.26 1.40 14.70
N LYS A 91 36.95 1.69 15.82
CA LYS A 91 38.35 2.16 15.80
C LYS A 91 39.28 1.16 15.10
N ALA A 92 39.03 -0.14 15.28
CA ALA A 92 39.80 -1.20 14.61
C ALA A 92 39.58 -1.26 13.08
N LYS A 93 38.51 -0.63 12.58
CA LYS A 93 38.08 -0.66 11.17
C LYS A 93 38.29 0.65 10.42
N VAL A 94 38.84 1.69 11.05
CA VAL A 94 38.99 3.03 10.42
C VAL A 94 39.80 3.02 9.12
N LYS A 95 40.74 2.08 8.97
CA LYS A 95 41.57 1.93 7.76
C LYS A 95 40.92 1.08 6.67
N ASP A 96 39.77 0.48 6.95
CA ASP A 96 39.03 -0.35 6.01
C ASP A 96 38.39 0.52 4.91
N PRO A 97 38.59 0.23 3.61
CA PRO A 97 37.90 0.93 2.54
C PRO A 97 36.37 0.92 2.68
N ASP A 98 35.81 -0.12 3.32
CA ASP A 98 34.38 -0.26 3.55
C ASP A 98 33.88 0.48 4.81
N TYR A 99 34.72 1.23 5.52
CA TYR A 99 34.35 1.89 6.78
C TYR A 99 33.12 2.80 6.67
N VAL A 100 33.01 3.56 5.56
CA VAL A 100 31.86 4.43 5.28
C VAL A 100 30.55 3.64 5.20
N HIS A 101 30.62 2.38 4.78
CA HIS A 101 29.49 1.49 4.55
C HIS A 101 29.05 0.73 5.81
N ILE A 102 29.80 0.84 6.92
CA ILE A 102 29.42 0.23 8.19
C ILE A 102 28.13 0.88 8.71
N MET A 103 27.15 0.06 9.03
CA MET A 103 25.84 0.45 9.56
C MET A 103 25.86 0.50 11.09
N ALA A 104 26.47 1.55 11.62
CA ALA A 104 26.50 1.91 13.04
C ALA A 104 26.03 3.36 13.23
N PRO A 105 25.63 3.78 14.45
CA PRO A 105 25.28 5.17 14.72
C PRO A 105 26.37 6.13 14.23
N VAL A 106 26.00 7.11 13.39
CA VAL A 106 26.98 7.93 12.67
C VAL A 106 27.93 8.68 13.61
N PHE A 107 27.43 9.18 14.74
CA PHE A 107 28.26 9.87 15.73
C PHE A 107 29.37 8.97 16.28
N MET A 108 29.12 7.65 16.44
CA MET A 108 30.14 6.68 16.85
C MET A 108 31.20 6.50 15.76
N LYS A 109 30.77 6.44 14.48
CA LYS A 109 31.70 6.35 13.34
C LYS A 109 32.60 7.58 13.25
N ILE A 110 32.04 8.78 13.46
CA ILE A 110 32.82 10.02 13.48
C ILE A 110 33.77 10.03 14.67
N LYS A 111 33.31 9.66 15.87
CA LYS A 111 34.16 9.61 17.08
C LYS A 111 35.32 8.61 16.97
N ALA A 112 35.06 7.44 16.37
CA ALA A 112 36.08 6.42 16.14
C ALA A 112 37.14 6.85 15.13
N LYS A 113 36.75 7.46 13.99
CA LYS A 113 37.68 7.93 12.96
C LYS A 113 38.42 9.22 13.35
N TYR A 114 37.74 10.11 14.06
CA TYR A 114 38.27 11.40 14.52
C TYR A 114 38.15 11.50 16.06
N PRO A 115 39.08 10.91 16.84
CA PRO A 115 38.99 10.88 18.30
C PRO A 115 38.89 12.26 18.96
N GLN A 116 39.44 13.30 18.31
CA GLN A 116 39.41 14.69 18.78
C GLN A 116 38.10 15.42 18.45
N SER A 117 37.16 14.78 17.76
CA SER A 117 35.84 15.36 17.47
C SER A 117 35.05 15.60 18.77
N THR A 118 34.31 16.72 18.78
CA THR A 118 33.42 17.07 19.88
C THR A 118 32.04 16.47 19.62
N VAL A 119 31.82 15.26 20.13
CA VAL A 119 30.51 14.58 20.11
C VAL A 119 29.94 14.65 21.51
N VAL A 120 28.73 15.19 21.64
CA VAL A 120 28.01 15.33 22.91
C VAL A 120 26.66 14.64 22.83
N CYS A 121 26.23 14.05 23.93
CA CYS A 121 24.93 13.42 24.05
C CYS A 121 23.85 14.49 24.27
N GLY A 122 22.82 14.48 23.41
CA GLY A 122 21.72 15.44 23.47
C GLY A 122 20.49 14.96 24.22
N ASP A 123 20.43 13.69 24.62
CA ASP A 123 19.21 13.02 25.05
C ASP A 123 19.20 12.71 26.56
N LYS A 124 18.10 12.10 27.02
CA LYS A 124 17.92 11.60 28.40
C LYS A 124 17.51 10.13 28.38
N VAL A 125 18.30 9.27 29.02
CA VAL A 125 18.09 7.81 29.00
C VAL A 125 16.72 7.44 29.57
N ASP A 126 16.32 8.05 30.68
CA ASP A 126 15.00 7.82 31.31
C ASP A 126 13.83 8.20 30.38
N ASP A 127 13.94 9.31 29.63
CA ASP A 127 12.92 9.71 28.66
C ASP A 127 12.89 8.77 27.44
N ILE A 128 14.05 8.28 26.99
CA ILE A 128 14.14 7.27 25.91
C ILE A 128 13.41 5.99 26.33
N GLU A 129 13.66 5.48 27.54
CA GLU A 129 13.02 4.27 28.06
C GLU A 129 11.50 4.44 28.20
N LYS A 130 11.07 5.56 28.80
CA LYS A 130 9.65 5.90 28.90
C LYS A 130 8.99 6.06 27.55
N ASN A 131 9.70 6.62 26.57
CA ASN A 131 9.18 6.82 25.22
C ASN A 131 9.01 5.47 24.50
N LYS A 132 9.98 4.56 24.63
CA LYS A 132 9.88 3.18 24.11
C LYS A 132 8.68 2.43 24.70
N LEU A 133 8.46 2.56 26.01
CA LEU A 133 7.29 1.96 26.69
C LEU A 133 5.98 2.57 26.18
N ALA A 134 5.87 3.90 26.12
CA ALA A 134 4.67 4.57 25.61
C ALA A 134 4.36 4.19 24.16
N PHE A 135 5.40 4.04 23.32
CA PHE A 135 5.24 3.60 21.93
C PHE A 135 4.88 2.10 21.82
N SER A 136 5.32 1.27 22.77
CA SER A 136 4.89 -0.12 22.89
C SER A 136 3.41 -0.21 23.28
N ASP A 137 2.97 0.57 24.28
CA ASP A 137 1.57 0.66 24.68
C ASP A 137 0.69 1.13 23.52
N LEU A 138 1.13 2.16 22.80
CA LEU A 138 0.45 2.67 21.61
C LEU A 138 0.23 1.56 20.58
N ARG A 139 1.29 0.80 20.25
CA ARG A 139 1.19 -0.32 19.30
C ARG A 139 0.23 -1.41 19.79
N GLY A 140 0.29 -1.75 21.08
CA GLY A 140 -0.60 -2.74 21.69
C GLY A 140 -2.07 -2.33 21.60
N PHE A 141 -2.42 -1.15 22.13
CA PHE A 141 -3.80 -0.69 22.15
C PHE A 141 -4.33 -0.35 20.76
N ALA A 142 -3.51 0.21 19.86
CA ALA A 142 -3.93 0.47 18.48
C ALA A 142 -4.20 -0.84 17.73
N GLY A 143 -3.39 -1.87 17.96
CA GLY A 143 -3.64 -3.21 17.43
C GLY A 143 -4.95 -3.81 17.94
N TYR A 144 -5.28 -3.66 19.23
CA TYR A 144 -6.58 -4.06 19.75
C TYR A 144 -7.73 -3.30 19.08
N TYR A 145 -7.60 -1.97 18.97
CA TYR A 145 -8.59 -1.12 18.33
C TYR A 145 -8.88 -1.56 16.89
N GLU A 146 -7.84 -1.72 16.07
CA GLU A 146 -7.96 -2.19 14.69
C GLU A 146 -8.58 -3.58 14.58
N ARG A 147 -8.16 -4.51 15.44
CA ARG A 147 -8.65 -5.90 15.41
C ARG A 147 -10.10 -5.99 15.86
N LEU A 148 -10.49 -5.26 16.90
CA LEU A 148 -11.87 -5.23 17.36
C LEU A 148 -12.78 -4.62 16.29
N ILE A 149 -12.37 -3.51 15.67
CA ILE A 149 -13.11 -2.93 14.54
C ILE A 149 -13.20 -3.90 13.36
N GLY A 150 -12.07 -4.46 12.92
CA GLY A 150 -12.00 -5.36 11.76
C GLY A 150 -12.58 -6.77 11.99
N SER A 151 -13.03 -7.09 13.20
CA SER A 151 -13.64 -8.38 13.54
C SER A 151 -15.08 -8.29 14.04
N LYS A 152 -15.72 -7.10 13.98
CA LYS A 152 -17.14 -6.95 14.35
C LYS A 152 -18.06 -8.00 13.70
N ASN A 153 -17.83 -8.32 12.43
CA ASN A 153 -18.61 -9.31 11.67
C ASN A 153 -18.14 -10.76 11.86
N ARG A 154 -17.18 -11.00 12.76
CA ARG A 154 -16.60 -12.33 13.10
C ARG A 154 -16.62 -12.50 14.61
N PRO A 155 -17.77 -12.90 15.20
CA PRO A 155 -17.98 -12.91 16.66
C PRO A 155 -16.89 -13.66 17.43
N GLU A 156 -16.46 -14.83 16.94
CA GLU A 156 -15.42 -15.63 17.59
C GLU A 156 -14.06 -14.91 17.68
N VAL A 157 -13.71 -14.12 16.65
CA VAL A 157 -12.48 -13.35 16.59
C VAL A 157 -12.61 -12.13 17.49
N PHE A 158 -13.75 -11.43 17.41
CA PHE A 158 -14.05 -10.29 18.27
C PHE A 158 -13.98 -10.65 19.76
N ASP A 159 -14.64 -11.74 20.16
CA ASP A 159 -14.68 -12.20 21.55
C ASP A 159 -13.31 -12.65 22.06
N ARG A 160 -12.42 -13.15 21.18
CA ARG A 160 -11.04 -13.46 21.54
C ARG A 160 -10.27 -12.18 21.90
N TYR A 161 -10.35 -11.15 21.05
CA TYR A 161 -9.68 -9.88 21.32
C TYR A 161 -10.30 -9.16 22.53
N LYS A 162 -11.63 -9.21 22.69
CA LYS A 162 -12.34 -8.67 23.85
C LYS A 162 -11.89 -9.33 25.16
N ARG A 163 -11.79 -10.67 25.21
CA ARG A 163 -11.32 -11.38 26.41
C ARG A 163 -9.88 -11.01 26.77
N SER A 164 -9.00 -11.04 25.78
CA SER A 164 -7.59 -10.66 25.94
C SER A 164 -7.44 -9.21 26.43
N LEU A 165 -8.27 -8.29 25.92
CA LEU A 165 -8.27 -6.89 26.35
C LEU A 165 -8.84 -6.72 27.77
N ASN A 166 -9.87 -7.48 28.16
CA ASN A 166 -10.40 -7.50 29.52
C ASN A 166 -9.36 -7.98 30.54
N GLU A 167 -8.60 -9.04 30.19
CA GLU A 167 -7.50 -9.55 31.00
C GLU A 167 -6.42 -8.48 31.18
N LEU A 168 -6.00 -7.83 30.10
CA LEU A 168 -5.04 -6.73 30.14
C LEU A 168 -5.55 -5.54 30.98
N ALA A 169 -6.84 -5.22 30.90
CA ALA A 169 -7.47 -4.14 31.65
C ALA A 169 -7.77 -4.50 33.12
N GLY A 170 -7.67 -5.79 33.50
CA GLY A 170 -8.04 -6.29 34.82
C GLY A 170 -9.54 -6.18 35.15
N LYS A 171 -10.40 -5.96 34.15
CA LYS A 171 -11.85 -5.78 34.33
C LYS A 171 -12.63 -6.10 33.05
N VAL A 172 -13.92 -6.40 33.21
CA VAL A 172 -14.83 -6.53 32.07
C VAL A 172 -15.14 -5.14 31.50
N LEU A 173 -14.78 -4.93 30.23
CA LEU A 173 -15.03 -3.69 29.53
C LEU A 173 -16.44 -3.69 28.91
N ALA A 174 -17.20 -2.62 29.20
CA ALA A 174 -18.52 -2.40 28.60
C ALA A 174 -18.39 -2.12 27.09
N ASP A 175 -17.42 -1.30 26.70
CA ASP A 175 -17.08 -1.01 25.32
C ASP A 175 -15.58 -1.23 25.10
N PRO A 176 -15.17 -2.41 24.58
CA PRO A 176 -13.77 -2.73 24.36
C PRO A 176 -13.15 -1.90 23.21
N VAL A 177 -13.95 -1.46 22.23
CA VAL A 177 -13.46 -0.66 21.10
C VAL A 177 -13.09 0.74 21.59
N GLU A 178 -14.00 1.40 22.31
CA GLU A 178 -13.77 2.74 22.84
C GLU A 178 -12.67 2.76 23.91
N PHE A 179 -12.56 1.69 24.73
CA PHE A 179 -11.46 1.55 25.68
C PHE A 179 -10.11 1.49 24.96
N ALA A 180 -9.98 0.62 23.95
CA ALA A 180 -8.75 0.50 23.17
C ALA A 180 -8.39 1.82 22.47
N ARG A 181 -9.38 2.53 21.91
CA ARG A 181 -9.18 3.85 21.29
C ARG A 181 -8.62 4.88 22.28
N LYS A 182 -9.22 4.99 23.47
CA LYS A 182 -8.80 5.95 24.50
C LYS A 182 -7.40 5.67 25.03
N GLU A 183 -7.09 4.40 25.34
CA GLU A 183 -5.74 4.06 25.82
C GLU A 183 -4.69 4.23 24.71
N SER A 184 -5.03 3.96 23.44
CA SER A 184 -4.17 4.29 22.29
C SER A 184 -3.87 5.80 22.22
N LEU A 185 -4.90 6.64 22.29
CA LEU A 185 -4.74 8.10 22.23
C LEU A 185 -3.91 8.64 23.41
N LYS A 186 -4.12 8.08 24.60
CA LYS A 186 -3.33 8.40 25.80
C LYS A 186 -1.86 8.02 25.64
N ALA A 187 -1.59 6.82 25.10
CA ALA A 187 -0.23 6.37 24.82
C ALA A 187 0.46 7.21 23.73
N LEU A 188 -0.28 7.60 22.67
CA LEU A 188 0.20 8.50 21.63
C LEU A 188 0.61 9.87 22.19
N ASN A 189 -0.28 10.50 22.98
CA ASN A 189 -0.01 11.79 23.60
C ASN A 189 1.16 11.72 24.58
N ARG A 190 1.25 10.64 25.36
CA ARG A 190 2.40 10.40 26.25
C ARG A 190 3.70 10.29 25.45
N SER A 191 3.69 9.57 24.33
CA SER A 191 4.85 9.44 23.46
C SER A 191 5.31 10.79 22.89
N LYS A 192 4.37 11.60 22.36
CA LYS A 192 4.65 12.95 21.86
C LYS A 192 5.24 13.87 22.93
N ASN A 193 4.67 13.87 24.13
CA ASN A 193 5.18 14.68 25.24
C ASN A 193 6.60 14.29 25.65
N LEU A 194 6.94 12.99 25.61
CA LEU A 194 8.29 12.51 25.88
C LEU A 194 9.27 12.93 24.77
N ILE A 195 8.86 12.92 23.51
CA ILE A 195 9.65 13.48 22.40
C ILE A 195 9.92 14.97 22.62
N HIS A 196 8.93 15.74 23.08
CA HIS A 196 9.12 17.16 23.42
C HIS A 196 10.10 17.35 24.60
N SER A 197 10.00 16.51 25.64
CA SER A 197 10.95 16.52 26.77
C SER A 197 12.38 16.24 26.31
N ARG A 198 12.57 15.23 25.45
CA ARG A 198 13.85 14.92 24.83
C ARG A 198 14.37 16.11 24.00
N ASN A 199 13.51 16.74 23.19
CA ASN A 199 13.85 17.92 22.39
C ASN A 199 14.37 19.10 23.22
N ASN A 200 13.79 19.34 24.40
CA ASN A 200 14.31 20.37 25.31
C ASN A 200 15.77 20.07 25.72
N SER A 201 16.13 18.81 25.90
CA SER A 201 17.52 18.40 26.20
C SER A 201 18.47 18.73 25.03
N PHE A 202 18.08 18.39 23.79
CA PHE A 202 18.87 18.73 22.60
C PHE A 202 19.07 20.23 22.45
N TYR A 203 18.00 20.99 22.66
CA TYR A 203 18.02 22.46 22.61
C TYR A 203 18.96 23.05 23.67
N GLU A 204 18.90 22.60 24.93
CA GLU A 204 19.79 23.06 26.00
C GLU A 204 21.27 22.73 25.72
N VAL A 205 21.55 21.54 25.18
CA VAL A 205 22.90 21.12 24.80
C VAL A 205 23.44 21.98 23.65
N ALA A 206 22.61 22.26 22.64
CA ALA A 206 22.98 23.13 21.53
C ALA A 206 23.27 24.57 22.00
N ARG A 207 22.43 25.13 22.89
CA ARG A 207 22.63 26.48 23.45
C ARG A 207 23.95 26.65 24.19
N LYS A 208 24.40 25.63 24.90
CA LYS A 208 25.71 25.63 25.59
C LYS A 208 26.90 25.75 24.63
N HIS A 209 26.71 25.44 23.35
CA HIS A 209 27.76 25.40 22.33
C HIS A 209 27.58 26.42 21.20
N LYS A 210 26.73 27.44 21.40
CA LYS A 210 26.32 28.44 20.38
C LYS A 210 27.45 29.22 19.68
N GLU A 211 28.69 29.07 20.10
CA GLU A 211 29.86 29.73 19.49
C GLU A 211 30.51 28.91 18.36
N LYS A 212 30.01 27.69 18.12
CA LYS A 212 30.49 26.76 17.10
C LYS A 212 29.33 26.30 16.23
N ASP A 213 29.63 25.85 15.01
CA ASP A 213 28.63 25.13 14.21
C ASP A 213 28.21 23.85 14.91
N ILE A 214 26.89 23.63 14.92
CA ILE A 214 26.27 22.51 15.63
C ILE A 214 25.52 21.64 14.64
N TYR A 215 25.84 20.35 14.62
CA TYR A 215 25.11 19.34 13.87
C TYR A 215 24.35 18.44 14.84
N ILE A 216 23.02 18.53 14.84
CA ILE A 216 22.14 17.69 15.65
C ILE A 216 21.69 16.50 14.79
N ILE A 217 22.10 15.29 15.15
CA ILE A 217 21.73 14.06 14.45
C ILE A 217 20.58 13.42 15.22
N ILE A 218 19.38 13.42 14.64
CA ILE A 218 18.17 13.03 15.35
C ILE A 218 17.12 12.42 14.41
N GLY A 219 16.26 11.56 14.95
CA GLY A 219 15.10 11.01 14.26
C GLY A 219 14.15 12.10 13.80
N GLY A 220 13.60 11.98 12.59
CA GLY A 220 12.81 13.08 12.02
C GLY A 220 11.54 13.45 12.78
N ILE A 221 11.01 12.57 13.65
CA ILE A 221 9.87 12.91 14.51
C ILE A 221 10.18 14.04 15.49
N HIS A 222 11.46 14.31 15.76
CA HIS A 222 11.91 15.36 16.66
C HIS A 222 11.97 16.74 16.00
N THR A 223 12.10 16.81 14.67
CA THR A 223 12.57 18.04 14.00
C THR A 223 11.60 19.20 14.11
N GLU A 224 10.29 18.97 14.00
CA GLU A 224 9.31 20.04 14.00
C GLU A 224 9.31 20.83 15.33
N HIS A 225 9.14 20.13 16.46
CA HIS A 225 9.15 20.78 17.77
C HIS A 225 10.54 21.35 18.12
N LEU A 226 11.64 20.68 17.75
CA LEU A 226 12.98 21.21 18.00
C LEU A 226 13.23 22.50 17.21
N SER A 227 12.80 22.57 15.95
CA SER A 227 12.83 23.78 15.13
C SER A 227 12.01 24.92 15.75
N GLN A 228 10.84 24.61 16.32
CA GLN A 228 10.02 25.60 17.04
C GLN A 228 10.77 26.19 18.24
N LEU A 229 11.48 25.37 19.02
CA LEU A 229 12.29 25.86 20.15
C LEU A 229 13.38 26.85 19.71
N PHE A 230 14.09 26.55 18.61
CA PHE A 230 15.10 27.48 18.08
C PHE A 230 14.50 28.75 17.49
N ASN A 231 13.38 28.64 16.76
CA ASN A 231 12.68 29.80 16.20
C ASN A 231 12.17 30.76 17.29
N ASN A 232 11.63 30.22 18.39
CA ASN A 232 11.12 31.02 19.50
C ASN A 232 12.21 31.89 20.15
N ASP A 233 13.47 31.48 20.05
CA ASP A 233 14.63 32.19 20.57
C ASP A 233 15.39 32.99 19.50
N GLY A 234 14.88 33.03 18.26
CA GLY A 234 15.54 33.71 17.14
C GLY A 234 16.88 33.08 16.73
N ILE A 235 17.08 31.78 17.01
CA ILE A 235 18.30 31.07 16.67
C ILE A 235 18.18 30.51 15.24
N ALA A 236 19.06 30.98 14.35
CA ALA A 236 19.13 30.51 12.98
C ALA A 236 19.45 29.01 12.93
N HIS A 237 18.61 28.26 12.21
CA HIS A 237 18.83 26.83 12.01
C HIS A 237 18.33 26.37 10.63
N GLU A 238 18.81 25.21 10.19
CA GLU A 238 18.29 24.52 9.02
C GLU A 238 17.99 23.05 9.32
N VAL A 239 17.08 22.47 8.55
CA VAL A 239 16.77 21.05 8.62
C VAL A 239 17.20 20.39 7.31
N ILE A 240 18.09 19.41 7.39
CA ILE A 240 18.56 18.62 6.26
C ILE A 240 17.85 17.26 6.27
N THR A 241 17.34 16.89 5.10
CA THR A 241 16.79 15.55 4.83
C THR A 241 17.77 14.80 3.92
N PRO A 242 18.63 13.91 4.46
CA PRO A 242 19.58 13.16 3.65
C PRO A 242 18.87 12.18 2.70
N LYS A 243 19.51 11.84 1.58
CA LYS A 243 18.94 10.88 0.61
C LYS A 243 18.68 9.53 1.28
N GLY A 244 17.58 8.89 0.90
CA GLY A 244 17.14 7.62 1.50
C GLY A 244 16.47 7.75 2.86
N TYR A 245 16.21 8.97 3.36
CA TYR A 245 15.34 9.18 4.52
C TYR A 245 13.88 8.86 4.17
N SER A 246 13.13 8.30 5.12
CA SER A 246 11.72 7.94 4.98
C SER A 246 10.89 8.58 6.08
N GLU A 247 9.73 9.15 5.74
CA GLU A 247 8.84 9.85 6.68
C GLU A 247 7.83 8.93 7.40
N VAL A 248 7.99 7.61 7.25
CA VAL A 248 7.05 6.58 7.74
C VAL A 248 6.69 6.77 9.22
N ASP A 249 7.64 7.17 10.07
CA ASP A 249 7.36 7.37 11.50
C ASP A 249 6.49 8.61 11.76
N GLN A 250 6.67 9.70 11.02
CA GLN A 250 5.82 10.90 11.14
C GLN A 250 4.42 10.63 10.57
N GLU A 251 4.36 9.99 9.40
CA GLU A 251 3.11 9.57 8.76
C GLU A 251 2.29 8.64 9.66
N LEU A 252 2.96 7.71 10.35
CA LEU A 252 2.33 6.82 11.32
C LEU A 252 1.69 7.60 12.47
N TYR A 253 2.40 8.57 13.07
CA TYR A 253 1.85 9.38 14.16
C TYR A 253 0.65 10.22 13.70
N ALA A 254 0.75 10.86 12.53
CA ALA A 254 -0.33 11.64 11.96
C ALA A 254 -1.57 10.78 11.64
N THR A 255 -1.35 9.59 11.08
CA THR A 255 -2.42 8.64 10.75
C THR A 255 -3.10 8.12 12.01
N LEU A 256 -2.33 7.73 13.03
CA LEU A 256 -2.86 7.28 14.31
C LEU A 256 -3.62 8.39 15.01
N GLU A 257 -3.11 9.62 15.03
CA GLU A 257 -3.79 10.76 15.63
C GLU A 257 -5.13 11.04 14.95
N LYS A 258 -5.15 11.10 13.62
CA LYS A 258 -6.38 11.30 12.84
C LYS A 258 -7.40 10.20 13.11
N THR A 259 -6.95 8.95 13.08
CA THR A 259 -7.80 7.77 13.27
C THR A 259 -8.35 7.70 14.70
N LEU A 260 -7.54 8.01 15.71
CA LEU A 260 -7.90 7.90 17.11
C LEU A 260 -8.65 9.12 17.64
N SER A 261 -8.45 10.32 17.08
CA SER A 261 -9.07 11.56 17.56
C SER A 261 -10.53 11.74 17.12
N THR A 262 -10.94 11.02 16.08
CA THR A 262 -12.33 11.04 15.62
C THR A 262 -13.20 10.25 16.62
N LYS A 263 -14.10 10.93 17.34
CA LYS A 263 -15.10 10.28 18.22
C LYS A 263 -16.19 9.66 17.34
N GLY A 264 -16.49 8.39 17.62
CA GLY A 264 -17.40 7.62 16.79
C GLY A 264 -16.70 7.08 15.56
N GLU A 265 -17.19 5.94 15.10
CA GLU A 265 -16.86 5.40 13.79
C GLU A 265 -17.25 6.45 12.76
N LYS A 266 -16.31 7.26 12.25
CA LYS A 266 -16.44 7.64 10.85
C LYS A 266 -16.20 6.36 10.08
N VAL A 267 -17.29 5.61 9.93
CA VAL A 267 -17.43 4.65 8.85
C VAL A 267 -17.10 5.44 7.60
N ASN A 268 -15.92 5.19 7.03
CA ASN A 268 -15.58 5.84 5.78
C ASN A 268 -16.60 5.33 4.76
N VAL A 269 -17.36 6.24 4.16
CA VAL A 269 -18.27 5.90 3.06
C VAL A 269 -17.49 6.05 1.77
N SER A 270 -17.43 4.98 1.00
CA SER A 270 -16.92 5.01 -0.38
C SER A 270 -18.08 4.78 -1.33
N TRP A 271 -18.19 5.65 -2.33
CA TRP A 271 -19.10 5.48 -3.46
C TRP A 271 -18.37 4.81 -4.61
N MET A 272 -18.98 3.82 -5.23
CA MET A 272 -18.40 3.03 -6.31
C MET A 272 -19.34 2.97 -7.50
N GLU A 273 -18.77 2.92 -8.70
CA GLU A 273 -19.54 2.78 -9.95
C GLU A 273 -20.51 3.94 -10.18
N VAL A 274 -20.18 5.09 -9.60
CA VAL A 274 -20.88 6.36 -9.76
C VAL A 274 -20.06 7.30 -10.66
N PRO A 275 -20.68 8.37 -11.20
CA PRO A 275 -19.98 9.43 -11.91
C PRO A 275 -18.75 9.97 -11.17
N GLU A 276 -17.69 10.37 -11.88
CA GLU A 276 -16.47 10.93 -11.26
C GLU A 276 -16.76 12.17 -10.39
N ALA A 277 -17.84 12.87 -10.72
CA ALA A 277 -18.28 14.08 -10.03
C ALA A 277 -19.59 13.89 -9.24
N PHE A 278 -19.88 12.64 -8.86
CA PHE A 278 -21.04 12.28 -8.05
C PHE A 278 -21.06 12.95 -6.67
N SER A 279 -22.25 13.40 -6.25
CA SER A 279 -22.50 13.91 -4.89
C SER A 279 -23.70 13.21 -4.27
N ALA A 280 -23.48 12.58 -3.11
CA ALA A 280 -24.52 11.85 -2.38
C ALA A 280 -25.69 12.74 -1.93
N ASP A 281 -25.43 14.03 -1.69
CA ASP A 281 -26.47 14.98 -1.27
C ASP A 281 -27.42 15.36 -2.42
N LYS A 282 -27.04 15.07 -3.67
CA LYS A 282 -27.85 15.33 -4.86
C LYS A 282 -28.79 14.17 -5.22
N ILE A 283 -28.69 13.02 -4.54
CA ILE A 283 -29.55 11.84 -4.75
C ILE A 283 -31.03 12.24 -4.57
N PRO A 284 -31.85 12.25 -5.63
CA PRO A 284 -33.28 12.52 -5.55
C PRO A 284 -33.95 11.31 -4.93
N LEU A 285 -34.34 11.35 -3.66
CA LEU A 285 -35.12 10.26 -3.06
C LEU A 285 -36.54 10.23 -3.65
N ALA A 286 -36.66 9.67 -4.85
CA ALA A 286 -37.88 9.51 -5.62
C ALA A 286 -38.14 8.03 -5.89
N HIS A 287 -39.41 7.70 -6.15
CA HIS A 287 -39.83 6.37 -6.62
C HIS A 287 -39.34 5.19 -5.77
N LEU A 288 -39.39 5.36 -4.45
CA LEU A 288 -38.91 4.34 -3.50
C LEU A 288 -39.71 3.04 -3.58
N LEU A 289 -39.00 1.93 -3.74
CA LEU A 289 -39.50 0.56 -3.57
C LEU A 289 -39.98 0.33 -2.14
N ALA A 290 -40.95 -0.57 -1.96
CA ALA A 290 -41.34 -0.96 -0.60
C ALA A 290 -40.19 -1.75 0.05
N PRO A 291 -39.86 -1.52 1.35
CA PRO A 291 -38.82 -2.27 2.05
C PRO A 291 -38.99 -3.79 1.93
N SER A 292 -40.24 -4.26 1.97
CA SER A 292 -40.58 -5.68 1.81
C SER A 292 -40.27 -6.24 0.43
N GLU A 293 -40.13 -5.42 -0.61
CA GLU A 293 -39.70 -5.85 -1.94
C GLU A 293 -38.19 -6.05 -2.03
N VAL A 294 -37.42 -5.31 -1.22
CA VAL A 294 -35.95 -5.31 -1.24
C VAL A 294 -35.37 -6.31 -0.24
N ALA A 295 -35.89 -6.38 0.98
CA ALA A 295 -35.32 -7.17 2.07
C ALA A 295 -36.41 -7.80 2.96
N ILE A 296 -36.09 -8.91 3.65
CA ILE A 296 -36.98 -9.38 4.73
C ILE A 296 -36.85 -8.46 5.96
N PRO A 297 -37.81 -8.43 6.90
CA PRO A 297 -37.80 -7.47 8.01
C PRO A 297 -36.52 -7.45 8.84
N LYS A 298 -35.92 -8.62 9.09
CA LYS A 298 -34.65 -8.73 9.80
C LYS A 298 -33.49 -8.11 9.02
N GLU A 299 -33.37 -8.42 7.74
CA GLU A 299 -32.35 -7.84 6.85
C GLU A 299 -32.51 -6.32 6.74
N TRP A 300 -33.75 -5.83 6.61
CA TRP A 300 -34.01 -4.40 6.51
C TRP A 300 -33.57 -3.65 7.78
N ALA A 301 -33.80 -4.22 8.96
CA ALA A 301 -33.32 -3.65 10.22
C ALA A 301 -31.78 -3.59 10.27
N GLU A 302 -31.09 -4.63 9.80
CA GLU A 302 -29.63 -4.68 9.74
C GLU A 302 -29.07 -3.64 8.74
N LEU A 303 -29.68 -3.52 7.55
CA LEU A 303 -29.30 -2.53 6.53
C LEU A 303 -29.54 -1.10 7.00
N THR A 304 -30.67 -0.85 7.66
CA THR A 304 -31.01 0.45 8.25
C THR A 304 -29.96 0.86 9.27
N SER A 305 -29.64 -0.03 10.22
CA SER A 305 -28.62 0.22 11.22
C SER A 305 -27.25 0.49 10.60
N LEU A 306 -26.90 -0.21 9.52
CA LEU A 306 -25.64 0.01 8.80
C LEU A 306 -25.59 1.40 8.15
N MET A 307 -26.62 1.78 7.40
CA MET A 307 -26.67 3.07 6.71
C MET A 307 -26.66 4.24 7.71
N GLU A 308 -27.45 4.14 8.78
CA GLU A 308 -27.49 5.17 9.83
C GLU A 308 -26.14 5.31 10.57
N SER A 309 -25.45 4.19 10.83
CA SER A 309 -24.11 4.22 11.43
C SER A 309 -23.07 4.90 10.53
N ALA A 310 -23.30 4.90 9.22
CA ALA A 310 -22.48 5.58 8.22
C ALA A 310 -22.90 7.04 7.99
N GLY A 311 -23.93 7.54 8.70
CA GLY A 311 -24.48 8.87 8.50
C GLY A 311 -25.25 9.03 7.20
N LEU A 312 -25.74 7.93 6.61
CA LEU A 312 -26.47 7.90 5.35
C LEU A 312 -27.96 7.64 5.58
N ASN A 313 -28.81 8.13 4.68
CA ASN A 313 -30.23 7.83 4.67
C ASN A 313 -30.48 6.40 4.15
N PRO A 314 -31.11 5.49 4.93
CA PRO A 314 -31.43 4.14 4.48
C PRO A 314 -32.28 4.06 3.21
N ASN A 315 -33.09 5.08 2.93
CA ASN A 315 -33.95 5.13 1.73
C ASN A 315 -33.17 5.14 0.42
N ILE A 316 -31.85 5.43 0.45
CA ILE A 316 -30.96 5.27 -0.70
C ILE A 316 -30.98 3.82 -1.23
N LEU A 317 -31.17 2.82 -0.34
CA LEU A 317 -31.24 1.40 -0.75
C LEU A 317 -32.59 0.98 -1.32
N LEU A 318 -33.57 1.88 -1.27
CA LEU A 318 -34.92 1.68 -1.80
C LEU A 318 -35.16 2.49 -3.07
N SER A 319 -34.23 3.35 -3.47
CA SER A 319 -34.42 4.19 -4.63
C SER A 319 -34.43 3.35 -5.92
N ASP A 320 -35.28 3.78 -6.86
CA ASP A 320 -35.51 3.20 -8.19
C ASP A 320 -35.94 4.40 -9.07
N PHE A 321 -34.96 5.25 -9.43
CA PHE A 321 -35.26 6.58 -9.97
C PHE A 321 -36.02 6.52 -11.29
N ASP A 322 -35.61 5.59 -12.16
CA ASP A 322 -36.17 5.43 -13.50
C ASP A 322 -37.40 4.51 -13.55
N LYS A 323 -37.73 3.82 -12.45
CA LYS A 323 -38.86 2.90 -12.28
C LYS A 323 -38.75 1.62 -13.10
N ASP A 324 -37.53 1.16 -13.39
CA ASP A 324 -37.33 -0.13 -14.05
C ASP A 324 -37.56 -1.32 -13.10
N GLY A 325 -37.70 -1.04 -11.79
CA GLY A 325 -37.91 -2.05 -10.76
C GLY A 325 -36.61 -2.67 -10.26
N ILE A 326 -35.47 -2.07 -10.55
CA ILE A 326 -34.15 -2.36 -10.01
C ILE A 326 -33.81 -1.21 -9.07
N ARG A 327 -33.19 -1.53 -7.92
CA ARG A 327 -32.76 -0.44 -7.04
C ARG A 327 -31.54 0.24 -7.62
N ASP A 328 -31.35 1.52 -7.34
CA ASP A 328 -30.21 2.28 -7.88
C ASP A 328 -28.90 1.96 -7.14
N PHE A 329 -28.97 1.63 -5.85
CA PHE A 329 -27.80 1.43 -5.00
C PHE A 329 -27.84 0.16 -4.15
N THR A 330 -26.66 -0.38 -3.88
CA THR A 330 -26.45 -1.45 -2.89
C THR A 330 -25.38 -1.05 -1.88
N VAL A 331 -25.48 -1.59 -0.67
CA VAL A 331 -24.50 -1.41 0.40
C VAL A 331 -23.76 -2.70 0.70
N SER A 332 -22.47 -2.57 0.95
CA SER A 332 -21.64 -3.62 1.52
C SER A 332 -20.65 -3.02 2.52
N THR A 333 -19.97 -3.88 3.28
CA THR A 333 -18.95 -3.45 4.25
C THR A 333 -17.64 -4.16 3.99
N SER A 334 -16.54 -3.44 4.20
CA SER A 334 -15.23 -4.06 4.35
C SER A 334 -14.44 -3.43 5.49
N GLY A 335 -14.29 -4.17 6.60
CA GLY A 335 -13.71 -3.62 7.83
C GLY A 335 -14.56 -2.46 8.36
N ALA A 336 -13.95 -1.28 8.52
CA ALA A 336 -14.64 -0.03 8.92
C ALA A 336 -15.20 0.79 7.73
N LEU A 337 -15.02 0.31 6.49
CA LEU A 337 -15.51 0.99 5.30
C LEU A 337 -16.94 0.51 4.99
N THR A 338 -17.86 1.45 4.82
CA THR A 338 -19.14 1.19 4.15
C THR A 338 -18.99 1.57 2.70
N ILE A 339 -19.34 0.64 1.82
CA ILE A 339 -19.21 0.79 0.37
C ILE A 339 -20.63 0.86 -0.17
N ILE A 340 -20.97 1.97 -0.81
CA ILE A 340 -22.19 2.11 -1.60
C ILE A 340 -21.80 2.00 -3.06
N SER A 341 -22.41 1.06 -3.78
CA SER A 341 -22.17 0.85 -5.20
C SER A 341 -23.46 1.08 -5.98
N ALA A 342 -23.34 1.65 -7.17
CA ALA A 342 -24.45 1.64 -8.13
C ALA A 342 -24.85 0.18 -8.43
N GLU A 343 -26.13 -0.12 -8.27
CA GLU A 343 -26.70 -1.43 -8.61
C GLU A 343 -27.14 -1.43 -10.08
N ASP A 344 -27.67 -0.33 -10.59
CA ASP A 344 -27.93 -0.13 -12.02
C ASP A 344 -26.73 0.49 -12.76
N ASP A 345 -26.65 0.30 -14.07
CA ASP A 345 -25.64 0.84 -14.98
C ASP A 345 -25.98 2.24 -15.51
N ASP A 346 -27.27 2.60 -15.54
CA ASP A 346 -27.85 3.83 -16.09
C ASP A 346 -29.13 4.14 -15.30
N TRP A 347 -28.94 4.46 -14.02
CA TRP A 347 -30.00 4.53 -13.00
C TRP A 347 -31.04 5.63 -13.21
N ASP A 348 -30.75 6.62 -14.04
CA ASP A 348 -31.62 7.74 -14.40
C ASP A 348 -32.13 7.60 -15.83
N ASN A 349 -31.73 6.54 -16.54
CA ASN A 349 -32.24 6.09 -17.83
C ASN A 349 -32.19 7.19 -18.88
N ASP A 350 -31.11 7.98 -18.84
CA ASP A 350 -30.83 9.02 -19.82
C ASP A 350 -30.07 8.46 -21.04
N GLY A 351 -29.72 7.17 -21.00
CA GLY A 351 -28.97 6.45 -22.02
C GLY A 351 -27.45 6.56 -21.84
N VAL A 352 -26.98 7.17 -20.76
CA VAL A 352 -25.57 7.37 -20.43
C VAL A 352 -25.20 6.53 -19.21
N LEU A 353 -24.22 5.64 -19.39
CA LEU A 353 -23.78 4.78 -18.29
C LEU A 353 -23.20 5.60 -17.14
N ASN A 354 -23.55 5.25 -15.90
CA ASN A 354 -23.14 5.89 -14.64
C ASN A 354 -21.63 6.20 -14.57
N LEU A 355 -20.77 5.31 -15.09
CA LEU A 355 -19.31 5.51 -15.08
C LEU A 355 -18.81 6.63 -15.99
N VAL A 356 -19.58 7.00 -17.01
CA VAL A 356 -19.21 8.02 -18.01
C VAL A 356 -20.15 9.22 -17.98
N ASP A 357 -21.17 9.19 -17.15
CA ASP A 357 -22.10 10.28 -16.95
C ASP A 357 -21.44 11.44 -16.18
N SER A 358 -21.79 12.66 -16.57
CA SER A 358 -21.29 13.93 -16.03
C SER A 358 -22.40 14.90 -15.64
N THR A 359 -23.67 14.53 -15.85
CA THR A 359 -24.84 15.40 -15.64
C THR A 359 -25.06 15.75 -14.16
N TRP A 360 -24.45 15.00 -13.24
CA TRP A 360 -24.61 15.17 -11.78
C TRP A 360 -23.61 16.12 -11.11
N SER A 361 -22.86 16.90 -11.90
CA SER A 361 -21.87 17.86 -11.42
C SER A 361 -22.02 19.25 -12.02
N ASP A 362 -21.81 20.27 -11.19
CA ASP A 362 -21.76 21.67 -11.62
C ASP A 362 -20.43 21.99 -12.34
N SER A 363 -19.45 21.10 -12.22
CA SER A 363 -18.21 21.08 -12.98
C SER A 363 -18.34 20.10 -14.14
N VAL A 364 -18.15 20.56 -15.38
CA VAL A 364 -18.12 19.68 -16.56
C VAL A 364 -16.84 18.85 -16.50
N PHE A 365 -16.92 17.68 -15.88
CA PHE A 365 -15.91 16.65 -16.02
C PHE A 365 -16.27 15.84 -17.25
N GLU A 366 -15.61 16.12 -18.38
CA GLU A 366 -15.66 15.20 -19.51
C GLU A 366 -14.98 13.91 -19.06
N VAL A 367 -15.74 12.81 -18.98
CA VAL A 367 -15.14 11.49 -19.03
C VAL A 367 -14.48 11.35 -20.39
N LYS A 368 -13.18 11.68 -20.44
CA LYS A 368 -12.44 11.78 -21.69
C LYS A 368 -12.33 10.38 -22.27
N LYS A 369 -12.96 10.17 -23.43
CA LYS A 369 -12.47 9.19 -24.40
C LYS A 369 -10.99 9.50 -24.61
N ILE A 370 -10.13 8.58 -24.18
CA ILE A 370 -8.68 8.77 -24.20
C ILE A 370 -8.21 8.98 -25.64
N ASN A 371 -7.60 10.13 -25.91
CA ASN A 371 -6.94 10.41 -27.18
C ASN A 371 -5.48 9.92 -27.14
N LYS A 372 -4.83 9.82 -28.31
CA LYS A 372 -3.43 9.36 -28.43
C LYS A 372 -2.43 10.12 -27.53
N ASP A 373 -2.69 11.40 -27.26
CA ASP A 373 -1.80 12.28 -26.48
C ASP A 373 -1.87 12.00 -24.96
N GLN A 374 -2.84 11.17 -24.53
CA GLN A 374 -3.05 10.76 -23.14
C GLN A 374 -2.54 9.33 -22.87
N ILE A 375 -1.66 8.83 -23.74
CA ILE A 375 -1.01 7.53 -23.60
C ILE A 375 0.48 7.75 -23.33
N SER A 376 0.92 7.26 -22.19
CA SER A 376 2.32 7.27 -21.81
C SER A 376 3.07 6.09 -22.44
N ASN A 377 4.39 6.22 -22.56
CA ASN A 377 5.29 5.12 -22.88
C ASN A 377 6.34 4.98 -21.76
N ILE A 378 5.87 4.80 -20.53
CA ILE A 378 6.73 4.75 -19.32
C ILE A 378 7.69 3.58 -19.42
N PHE A 379 7.26 2.45 -19.99
CA PHE A 379 8.10 1.26 -20.13
C PHE A 379 8.93 1.21 -21.41
N ASP A 380 8.97 2.30 -22.18
CA ASP A 380 9.83 2.51 -23.35
C ASP A 380 9.74 1.38 -24.41
N VAL A 381 8.51 1.09 -24.84
CA VAL A 381 8.24 0.09 -25.87
C VAL A 381 8.52 0.68 -27.25
N GLN A 382 9.28 -0.06 -28.05
CA GLN A 382 9.70 0.33 -29.40
C GLN A 382 8.84 -0.38 -30.46
N ASN A 383 8.70 0.23 -31.64
CA ASN A 383 7.99 -0.33 -32.81
C ASN A 383 6.50 -0.67 -32.59
N VAL A 384 5.82 0.07 -31.72
CA VAL A 384 4.37 -0.08 -31.46
C VAL A 384 3.67 1.24 -31.76
N SER A 385 2.71 1.23 -32.68
CA SER A 385 1.88 2.40 -32.97
C SER A 385 0.76 2.53 -31.94
N ILE A 386 0.68 3.72 -31.34
CA ILE A 386 -0.38 4.10 -30.40
C ILE A 386 -1.73 4.06 -31.12
N GLU A 387 -1.82 4.70 -32.30
CA GLU A 387 -3.06 4.81 -33.07
C GLU A 387 -3.61 3.44 -33.47
N LYS A 388 -2.73 2.55 -33.96
CA LYS A 388 -3.12 1.19 -34.34
C LYS A 388 -3.61 0.39 -33.13
N THR A 389 -2.89 0.46 -32.01
CA THR A 389 -3.24 -0.26 -30.78
C THR A 389 -4.59 0.20 -30.23
N LEU A 390 -4.82 1.51 -30.19
CA LEU A 390 -6.10 2.09 -29.78
C LEU A 390 -7.25 1.65 -30.68
N SER A 391 -7.06 1.78 -32.00
CA SER A 391 -8.09 1.43 -32.98
C SER A 391 -8.48 -0.05 -32.88
N GLU A 392 -7.50 -0.94 -32.69
CA GLU A 392 -7.75 -2.38 -32.56
C GLU A 392 -8.53 -2.73 -31.28
N ILE A 393 -8.26 -2.05 -30.14
CA ILE A 393 -9.04 -2.22 -28.90
C ILE A 393 -10.45 -1.65 -29.05
N GLN A 394 -10.58 -0.44 -29.59
CA GLN A 394 -11.87 0.23 -29.77
C GLN A 394 -12.78 -0.50 -30.77
N ASN A 395 -12.20 -1.12 -31.80
CA ASN A 395 -12.93 -1.97 -32.75
C ASN A 395 -13.51 -3.24 -32.09
N LYS A 396 -13.09 -3.60 -30.87
CA LYS A 396 -13.72 -4.64 -30.05
C LYS A 396 -14.84 -4.10 -29.16
N GLY A 397 -15.22 -2.83 -29.31
CA GLY A 397 -16.25 -2.19 -28.49
C GLY A 397 -15.77 -1.74 -27.11
N ILE A 398 -14.46 -1.77 -26.85
CA ILE A 398 -13.89 -1.41 -25.53
C ILE A 398 -13.51 0.06 -25.52
N THR A 399 -14.06 0.81 -24.56
CA THR A 399 -13.78 2.22 -24.36
C THR A 399 -12.72 2.42 -23.29
N LEU A 400 -11.75 3.31 -23.54
CA LEU A 400 -10.72 3.67 -22.58
C LEU A 400 -11.15 4.89 -21.76
N LEU A 401 -11.06 4.76 -20.44
CA LEU A 401 -11.38 5.79 -19.46
C LEU A 401 -10.14 6.10 -18.62
N SER A 402 -10.01 7.33 -18.14
CA SER A 402 -8.99 7.68 -17.16
C SER A 402 -9.51 8.76 -16.22
N ARG A 403 -9.11 8.66 -14.95
CA ARG A 403 -9.30 9.72 -13.96
C ARG A 403 -8.40 10.92 -14.28
N GLU A 404 -8.79 12.12 -13.87
CA GLU A 404 -7.96 13.32 -14.05
C GLU A 404 -6.53 13.13 -13.53
N GLY A 405 -5.54 13.52 -14.34
CA GLY A 405 -4.12 13.41 -14.01
C GLY A 405 -3.49 12.02 -14.21
N LEU A 406 -4.26 11.03 -14.65
CA LEU A 406 -3.76 9.68 -14.98
C LEU A 406 -3.80 9.42 -16.48
N SER A 407 -2.88 8.58 -16.95
CA SER A 407 -2.73 8.19 -18.36
C SER A 407 -2.64 6.67 -18.49
N HIS A 408 -3.12 6.13 -19.60
CA HIS A 408 -2.86 4.73 -19.96
C HIS A 408 -1.40 4.56 -20.40
N ASP A 409 -0.84 3.36 -20.23
CA ASP A 409 0.50 3.04 -20.74
C ASP A 409 0.44 2.13 -21.98
N LEU A 410 1.26 2.47 -22.98
CA LEU A 410 1.32 1.78 -24.27
C LEU A 410 1.65 0.28 -24.14
N LEU A 411 2.50 -0.12 -23.20
CA LEU A 411 2.85 -1.53 -23.01
C LEU A 411 1.63 -2.35 -22.54
N ILE A 412 0.89 -1.80 -21.59
CA ILE A 412 -0.30 -2.43 -21.02
C ILE A 412 -1.37 -2.59 -22.10
N LEU A 413 -1.64 -1.52 -22.86
CA LEU A 413 -2.60 -1.57 -23.97
C LEU A 413 -2.20 -2.59 -25.04
N LYS A 414 -0.91 -2.63 -25.41
CA LYS A 414 -0.39 -3.63 -26.34
C LYS A 414 -0.65 -5.05 -25.84
N ILE A 415 -0.29 -5.35 -24.59
CA ILE A 415 -0.45 -6.70 -24.04
C ILE A 415 -1.91 -7.07 -23.90
N PHE A 416 -2.75 -6.15 -23.42
CA PHE A 416 -4.19 -6.39 -23.32
C PHE A 416 -4.78 -6.74 -24.69
N LYS A 417 -4.41 -6.00 -25.73
CA LYS A 417 -4.78 -6.30 -27.12
C LYS A 417 -4.28 -7.68 -27.56
N ASP A 418 -3.03 -8.01 -27.25
CA ASP A 418 -2.44 -9.31 -27.60
C ASP A 418 -3.22 -10.45 -26.90
N VAL A 419 -3.55 -10.31 -25.62
CA VAL A 419 -4.38 -11.26 -24.84
C VAL A 419 -5.78 -11.39 -25.45
N LEU A 420 -6.45 -10.27 -25.77
CA LEU A 420 -7.76 -10.27 -26.43
C LEU A 420 -7.76 -11.05 -27.77
N SER A 421 -6.65 -11.02 -28.51
CA SER A 421 -6.56 -11.71 -29.80
C SER A 421 -6.57 -13.25 -29.68
N TYR A 422 -6.23 -13.79 -28.51
CA TYR A 422 -6.19 -15.24 -28.28
C TYR A 422 -7.55 -15.80 -27.86
N VAL A 423 -8.45 -15.00 -27.31
CA VAL A 423 -9.76 -15.46 -26.83
C VAL A 423 -10.83 -15.32 -27.92
N LYS A 424 -11.91 -16.07 -27.77
CA LYS A 424 -13.08 -15.92 -28.64
C LYS A 424 -13.84 -14.66 -28.21
N GLU A 425 -14.10 -13.76 -29.16
CA GLU A 425 -14.73 -12.46 -28.88
C GLU A 425 -16.11 -12.57 -28.22
N ALA A 426 -16.87 -13.62 -28.55
CA ALA A 426 -18.20 -13.86 -27.97
C ALA A 426 -18.17 -14.17 -26.46
N ASP A 427 -17.00 -14.48 -25.91
CA ASP A 427 -16.85 -14.93 -24.53
C ASP A 427 -16.37 -13.81 -23.60
N VAL A 428 -16.07 -12.60 -24.08
CA VAL A 428 -15.47 -11.51 -23.28
C VAL A 428 -16.50 -10.44 -22.91
N ASP A 429 -16.70 -10.20 -21.61
CA ASP A 429 -17.63 -9.20 -21.10
C ASP A 429 -16.91 -7.96 -20.53
N VAL A 430 -16.17 -7.26 -21.39
CA VAL A 430 -15.45 -6.01 -21.05
C VAL A 430 -15.96 -4.86 -21.91
N ARG A 431 -16.48 -3.82 -21.29
CA ARG A 431 -16.85 -2.55 -21.93
C ARG A 431 -15.79 -1.47 -21.76
N PHE A 432 -15.09 -1.47 -20.63
CA PHE A 432 -14.17 -0.40 -20.27
C PHE A 432 -12.80 -0.88 -19.80
N LEU A 433 -11.77 -0.14 -20.20
CA LEU A 433 -10.45 -0.15 -19.56
C LEU A 433 -10.25 1.19 -18.86
N ARG A 434 -10.06 1.17 -17.53
CA ARG A 434 -9.98 2.40 -16.74
C ARG A 434 -8.67 2.48 -15.97
N VAL A 435 -7.89 3.55 -16.18
CA VAL A 435 -6.79 3.87 -15.25
C VAL A 435 -7.37 4.64 -14.08
N THR A 436 -7.12 4.15 -12.87
CA THR A 436 -7.61 4.73 -11.63
C THR A 436 -6.67 4.40 -10.47
N LYS A 437 -6.98 4.90 -9.28
CA LYS A 437 -6.30 4.53 -8.04
C LYS A 437 -7.11 3.47 -7.30
N PRO A 438 -6.46 2.49 -6.65
CA PRO A 438 -7.17 1.50 -5.86
C PRO A 438 -7.91 2.19 -4.71
N LEU A 439 -9.19 1.87 -4.56
CA LEU A 439 -9.99 2.38 -3.44
C LEU A 439 -9.55 1.78 -2.10
N PHE A 440 -8.94 0.59 -2.12
CA PHE A 440 -8.42 -0.10 -0.95
C PHE A 440 -7.22 -0.98 -1.34
N THR A 441 -6.26 -1.11 -0.42
CA THR A 441 -5.14 -2.05 -0.56
C THR A 441 -5.11 -2.99 0.67
N TYR A 442 -5.51 -4.26 0.53
CA TYR A 442 -5.50 -5.23 1.63
C TYR A 442 -4.12 -5.89 1.82
N GLY A 443 -3.04 -5.11 1.71
CA GLY A 443 -1.66 -5.63 1.76
C GLY A 443 -1.28 -6.61 0.65
N LYS A 444 -2.20 -6.94 -0.27
CA LYS A 444 -1.93 -7.66 -1.52
C LYS A 444 -1.54 -6.64 -2.61
N GLN A 445 -0.53 -6.97 -3.40
CA GLN A 445 -0.14 -6.17 -4.55
C GLN A 445 -1.10 -6.47 -5.70
N VAL A 446 -2.00 -5.52 -5.97
CA VAL A 446 -3.01 -5.62 -7.04
C VAL A 446 -2.71 -4.51 -8.05
N TYR A 447 -2.60 -4.88 -9.32
CA TYR A 447 -2.32 -3.93 -10.42
C TYR A 447 -3.48 -3.82 -11.40
N PHE A 448 -4.33 -4.85 -11.44
CA PHE A 448 -5.49 -4.94 -12.32
C PHE A 448 -6.65 -5.52 -11.52
N SER A 449 -7.87 -5.12 -11.86
CA SER A 449 -9.08 -5.69 -11.26
C SER A 449 -10.25 -5.59 -12.22
N TYR A 450 -10.86 -6.72 -12.54
CA TYR A 450 -12.13 -6.75 -13.24
C TYR A 450 -13.30 -6.46 -12.29
N ARG A 451 -14.21 -5.60 -12.75
CA ARG A 451 -15.46 -5.20 -12.09
C ARG A 451 -16.62 -5.76 -12.92
N PRO A 452 -17.21 -6.92 -12.54
CA PRO A 452 -18.33 -7.51 -13.28
C PRO A 452 -19.54 -6.58 -13.36
N SER A 453 -19.73 -5.79 -12.31
CA SER A 453 -20.83 -4.85 -12.19
C SER A 453 -20.82 -3.80 -13.28
N SER A 454 -19.68 -3.23 -13.64
CA SER A 454 -19.57 -2.20 -14.69
C SER A 454 -18.87 -2.68 -15.96
N GLN A 455 -18.51 -3.97 -16.01
CA GLN A 455 -17.76 -4.60 -17.09
C GLN A 455 -16.44 -3.85 -17.38
N THR A 456 -15.75 -3.44 -16.31
CA THR A 456 -14.54 -2.61 -16.37
C THR A 456 -13.33 -3.36 -15.87
N ILE A 457 -12.20 -3.27 -16.56
CA ILE A 457 -10.90 -3.62 -16.01
C ILE A 457 -10.23 -2.34 -15.52
N ASP A 458 -10.08 -2.22 -14.20
CA ASP A 458 -9.31 -1.17 -13.55
C ASP A 458 -7.81 -1.46 -13.68
N ILE A 459 -7.02 -0.43 -13.95
CA ILE A 459 -5.56 -0.45 -14.05
C ILE A 459 -4.99 0.51 -12.99
N TYR A 460 -4.20 -0.03 -12.08
CA TYR A 460 -3.51 0.68 -11.00
C TYR A 460 -2.06 0.94 -11.42
N LEU A 461 -1.88 1.91 -12.33
CA LEU A 461 -0.61 2.15 -13.02
C LEU A 461 0.50 2.64 -12.07
N ASP A 462 0.18 3.54 -11.14
CA ASP A 462 1.15 4.09 -10.19
C ASP A 462 1.76 2.98 -9.32
N GLU A 463 0.92 2.07 -8.84
CA GLU A 463 1.30 0.91 -8.03
C GLU A 463 2.20 -0.06 -8.82
N LEU A 464 1.88 -0.28 -10.10
CA LEU A 464 2.68 -1.11 -10.99
C LEU A 464 4.06 -0.48 -11.26
N VAL A 465 4.10 0.83 -11.54
CA VAL A 465 5.34 1.57 -11.78
C VAL A 465 6.20 1.59 -10.52
N GLN A 466 5.59 1.84 -9.35
CA GLN A 466 6.28 1.77 -8.07
C GLN A 466 6.90 0.39 -7.86
N LYS A 467 6.11 -0.68 -8.05
CA LYS A 467 6.65 -2.05 -7.93
C LYS A 467 7.78 -2.31 -8.91
N PHE A 468 7.62 -1.91 -10.16
CA PHE A 468 8.62 -2.13 -11.20
C PHE A 468 9.95 -1.47 -10.81
N ASN A 469 9.91 -0.22 -10.33
CA ASN A 469 11.09 0.49 -9.84
C ASN A 469 11.68 -0.19 -8.60
N GLU A 470 10.86 -0.61 -7.64
CA GLU A 470 11.33 -1.35 -6.47
C GLU A 470 12.02 -2.68 -6.83
N MET A 471 11.48 -3.42 -7.80
CA MET A 471 12.09 -4.67 -8.27
C MET A 471 13.41 -4.41 -8.99
N HIS A 472 13.49 -3.33 -9.77
CA HIS A 472 14.72 -2.90 -10.39
C HIS A 472 15.78 -2.56 -9.34
N GLU A 473 15.45 -1.75 -8.35
CA GLU A 473 16.38 -1.29 -7.32
C GLU A 473 16.84 -2.42 -6.39
N LYS A 474 15.92 -3.28 -5.94
CA LYS A 474 16.19 -4.27 -4.88
C LYS A 474 16.72 -5.60 -5.38
N HIS A 475 16.28 -6.04 -6.57
CA HIS A 475 16.51 -7.41 -7.03
C HIS A 475 17.24 -7.50 -8.37
N TYR A 476 17.17 -6.46 -9.19
CA TYR A 476 17.66 -6.49 -10.57
C TYR A 476 18.47 -5.25 -10.95
N SER A 477 19.20 -4.64 -10.00
CA SER A 477 19.89 -3.35 -10.21
C SER A 477 20.97 -3.41 -11.29
N GLN A 478 21.49 -4.61 -11.56
CA GLN A 478 22.44 -4.91 -12.64
C GLN A 478 21.79 -5.07 -14.02
N LYS A 479 20.46 -5.11 -14.11
CA LYS A 479 19.73 -5.29 -15.36
C LYS A 479 19.34 -3.93 -15.92
N THR A 480 19.40 -3.79 -17.24
CA THR A 480 18.82 -2.62 -17.90
C THR A 480 17.31 -2.64 -17.75
N LYS A 481 16.68 -1.46 -17.83
CA LYS A 481 15.21 -1.33 -17.84
C LYS A 481 14.57 -2.25 -18.89
N ALA A 482 15.13 -2.32 -20.10
CA ALA A 482 14.65 -3.18 -21.18
C ALA A 482 14.74 -4.67 -20.85
N GLU A 483 15.84 -5.13 -20.23
CA GLU A 483 15.96 -6.50 -19.76
C GLU A 483 14.94 -6.83 -18.66
N LEU A 484 14.71 -5.90 -17.73
CA LEU A 484 13.73 -6.08 -16.67
C LEU A 484 12.29 -6.10 -17.20
N VAL A 485 11.98 -5.22 -18.16
CA VAL A 485 10.68 -5.26 -18.86
C VAL A 485 10.47 -6.64 -19.47
N LYS A 486 11.47 -7.16 -20.20
CA LYS A 486 11.37 -8.46 -20.87
C LYS A 486 11.29 -9.65 -19.91
N GLY A 487 12.10 -9.62 -18.84
CA GLY A 487 12.29 -10.75 -17.94
C GLY A 487 11.30 -10.81 -16.77
N TYR A 488 10.67 -9.70 -16.40
CA TYR A 488 9.76 -9.62 -15.26
C TYR A 488 8.41 -8.99 -15.62
N LEU A 489 8.42 -7.78 -16.18
CA LEU A 489 7.17 -7.02 -16.40
C LEU A 489 6.28 -7.68 -17.45
N LEU A 490 6.83 -8.15 -18.57
CA LEU A 490 6.08 -8.85 -19.61
C LEU A 490 5.37 -10.10 -19.05
N PRO A 491 6.07 -11.06 -18.40
CA PRO A 491 5.42 -12.17 -17.69
C PRO A 491 4.28 -11.75 -16.77
N LEU A 492 4.51 -10.74 -15.91
CA LEU A 492 3.51 -10.23 -14.97
C LEU A 492 2.28 -9.69 -15.70
N LEU A 493 2.47 -8.83 -16.71
CA LEU A 493 1.37 -8.22 -17.45
C LEU A 493 0.54 -9.24 -18.23
N TYR A 494 1.19 -10.19 -18.91
CA TYR A 494 0.47 -11.26 -19.62
C TYR A 494 -0.35 -12.12 -18.66
N HIS A 495 0.22 -12.47 -17.50
CA HIS A 495 -0.50 -13.25 -16.49
C HIS A 495 -1.68 -12.49 -15.92
N SER A 496 -1.46 -11.28 -15.40
CA SER A 496 -2.48 -10.53 -14.67
C SER A 496 -3.60 -10.02 -15.58
N LEU A 497 -3.28 -9.53 -16.79
CA LEU A 497 -4.32 -9.10 -17.73
C LEU A 497 -5.14 -10.28 -18.25
N ALA A 498 -4.51 -11.43 -18.52
CA ALA A 498 -5.25 -12.65 -18.86
C ALA A 498 -6.15 -13.11 -17.71
N HIS A 499 -5.67 -13.00 -16.47
CA HIS A 499 -6.43 -13.39 -15.28
C HIS A 499 -7.71 -12.56 -15.14
N GLU A 500 -7.59 -11.23 -15.20
CA GLU A 500 -8.76 -10.34 -15.13
C GLU A 500 -9.68 -10.49 -16.35
N LEU A 501 -9.12 -10.76 -17.53
CA LEU A 501 -9.93 -11.06 -18.71
C LEU A 501 -10.75 -12.34 -18.52
N VAL A 502 -10.19 -13.39 -17.91
CA VAL A 502 -10.94 -14.64 -17.66
C VAL A 502 -12.07 -14.43 -16.65
N HIS A 503 -11.89 -13.55 -15.66
CA HIS A 503 -12.99 -13.16 -14.76
C HIS A 503 -14.13 -12.44 -15.49
N SER A 504 -13.87 -11.85 -16.65
CA SER A 504 -14.89 -11.25 -17.52
C SER A 504 -15.60 -12.26 -18.42
N MET A 505 -15.16 -13.53 -18.46
CA MET A 505 -15.73 -14.48 -19.40
C MET A 505 -16.95 -15.22 -18.85
N ASP A 506 -17.95 -15.47 -19.70
CA ASP A 506 -19.12 -16.29 -19.36
C ASP A 506 -18.76 -17.79 -19.34
N LEU A 507 -18.00 -18.18 -18.32
CA LEU A 507 -17.55 -19.56 -18.13
C LEU A 507 -18.43 -20.29 -17.12
N ASN A 508 -18.71 -21.56 -17.41
CA ASN A 508 -19.33 -22.45 -16.42
C ASN A 508 -18.29 -22.88 -15.37
N ILE A 509 -17.95 -21.96 -14.46
CA ILE A 509 -16.96 -22.13 -13.40
C ILE A 509 -17.23 -23.40 -12.60
N LYS A 510 -18.50 -23.67 -12.28
CA LYS A 510 -18.91 -24.86 -11.54
C LYS A 510 -18.45 -26.15 -12.24
N LYS A 511 -18.83 -26.31 -13.52
CA LYS A 511 -18.49 -27.50 -14.30
C LYS A 511 -16.98 -27.65 -14.47
N ILE A 512 -16.29 -26.56 -14.77
CA ILE A 512 -14.83 -26.56 -14.96
C ILE A 512 -14.14 -26.95 -13.65
N ALA A 513 -14.46 -26.26 -12.54
CA ALA A 513 -13.85 -26.51 -11.24
C ALA A 513 -14.08 -27.95 -10.75
N GLN A 514 -15.29 -28.48 -10.91
CA GLN A 514 -15.58 -29.88 -10.56
C GLN A 514 -14.78 -30.87 -11.40
N SER A 515 -14.56 -30.58 -12.68
CA SER A 515 -13.77 -31.45 -13.57
C SER A 515 -12.29 -31.56 -13.19
N VAL A 516 -11.77 -30.59 -12.42
CA VAL A 516 -10.35 -30.52 -12.01
C VAL A 516 -10.13 -30.85 -10.53
N GLY A 517 -11.18 -31.27 -9.82
CA GLY A 517 -11.08 -31.78 -8.44
C GLY A 517 -11.56 -30.83 -7.35
N TRP A 518 -12.29 -29.74 -7.67
CA TRP A 518 -13.03 -29.00 -6.66
C TRP A 518 -14.29 -29.74 -6.23
N ALA A 519 -14.54 -29.76 -4.93
CA ALA A 519 -15.79 -30.19 -4.33
C ALA A 519 -16.34 -29.07 -3.44
N PHE A 520 -17.65 -28.85 -3.51
CA PHE A 520 -18.37 -27.84 -2.74
C PHE A 520 -19.86 -28.16 -2.71
N GLU A 521 -20.53 -27.69 -1.65
CA GLU A 521 -21.98 -27.75 -1.50
C GLU A 521 -22.58 -26.41 -1.92
N GLU A 522 -23.49 -26.44 -2.88
CA GLU A 522 -24.21 -25.25 -3.29
C GLU A 522 -25.44 -25.05 -2.41
N ARG A 523 -25.52 -23.90 -1.73
CA ARG A 523 -26.67 -23.51 -0.93
C ARG A 523 -27.35 -22.29 -1.53
N PRO A 524 -28.66 -22.35 -1.84
CA PRO A 524 -29.41 -21.17 -2.24
C PRO A 524 -29.31 -20.08 -1.18
N THR A 525 -29.16 -18.84 -1.60
CA THR A 525 -29.23 -17.74 -0.63
C THR A 525 -30.66 -17.59 -0.12
N GLY A 526 -30.83 -17.46 1.20
CA GLY A 526 -32.11 -17.09 1.79
C GLY A 526 -32.38 -15.58 1.76
N SER A 527 -31.42 -14.80 1.24
CA SER A 527 -31.47 -13.34 1.31
C SER A 527 -32.30 -12.73 0.19
N LYS A 528 -33.30 -11.93 0.56
CA LYS A 528 -34.08 -11.16 -0.43
C LYS A 528 -33.23 -10.02 -0.98
N TYR A 529 -32.43 -9.39 -0.12
CA TYR A 529 -31.52 -8.31 -0.50
C TYR A 529 -30.50 -8.71 -1.57
N LEU A 530 -29.99 -9.95 -1.50
CA LEU A 530 -29.02 -10.46 -2.46
C LEU A 530 -29.65 -10.99 -3.77
N THR A 531 -30.98 -11.11 -3.85
CA THR A 531 -31.66 -11.76 -4.98
C THR A 531 -32.70 -10.93 -5.72
N GLN A 532 -33.35 -9.96 -5.07
CA GLN A 532 -34.47 -9.21 -5.64
C GLN A 532 -34.08 -7.78 -5.97
N LYS A 533 -34.72 -7.22 -7.02
CA LYS A 533 -34.57 -5.82 -7.44
C LYS A 533 -33.10 -5.47 -7.75
N ARG A 534 -32.40 -6.37 -8.45
CA ARG A 534 -30.99 -6.26 -8.83
C ARG A 534 -30.85 -6.47 -10.33
N LEU A 535 -29.82 -5.87 -10.93
CA LEU A 535 -29.37 -6.29 -12.26
C LEU A 535 -29.09 -7.80 -12.26
N LYS A 536 -29.54 -8.50 -13.30
CA LYS A 536 -29.48 -9.97 -13.41
C LYS A 536 -28.09 -10.54 -13.12
N ARG A 537 -27.03 -9.88 -13.58
CA ARG A 537 -25.64 -10.31 -13.38
C ARG A 537 -25.09 -10.03 -11.96
N LYS A 538 -25.76 -9.20 -11.16
CA LYS A 538 -25.43 -8.89 -9.76
C LYS A 538 -26.20 -9.77 -8.76
N VAL A 539 -27.14 -10.59 -9.24
CA VAL A 539 -27.91 -11.53 -8.41
C VAL A 539 -26.99 -12.63 -7.87
N ILE A 540 -26.97 -12.79 -6.54
CA ILE A 540 -26.25 -13.88 -5.88
C ILE A 540 -27.28 -14.94 -5.49
N ALA A 541 -27.59 -15.88 -6.38
CA ALA A 541 -28.64 -16.88 -6.14
C ALA A 541 -28.21 -17.99 -5.16
N SER A 542 -26.92 -18.28 -5.07
CA SER A 542 -26.37 -19.34 -4.23
C SER A 542 -24.95 -19.03 -3.77
N THR A 543 -24.51 -19.70 -2.72
CA THR A 543 -23.15 -19.67 -2.20
C THR A 543 -22.57 -21.08 -2.13
N PHE A 544 -21.25 -21.20 -2.27
CA PHE A 544 -20.54 -22.46 -2.11
C PHE A 544 -20.03 -22.61 -0.68
N GLU A 545 -20.43 -23.70 -0.02
CA GLU A 545 -19.96 -24.10 1.30
C GLU A 545 -19.09 -25.37 1.21
N ASN A 546 -18.37 -25.69 2.29
CA ASN A 546 -17.54 -26.89 2.41
C ASN A 546 -16.58 -27.07 1.21
N THR A 547 -16.01 -25.95 0.74
CA THR A 547 -15.14 -25.92 -0.44
C THR A 547 -13.82 -26.64 -0.15
N SER A 548 -13.47 -27.58 -1.02
CA SER A 548 -12.19 -28.29 -0.98
C SER A 548 -11.66 -28.52 -2.39
N PHE A 549 -10.33 -28.55 -2.52
CA PHE A 549 -9.65 -28.88 -3.76
C PHE A 549 -8.85 -30.16 -3.55
N ARG A 550 -9.14 -31.19 -4.37
CA ARG A 550 -8.57 -32.54 -4.27
C ARG A 550 -8.64 -33.11 -2.85
N GLY A 551 -9.79 -32.89 -2.18
CA GLY A 551 -10.08 -33.39 -0.84
C GLY A 551 -9.37 -32.67 0.31
N LYS A 552 -8.78 -31.49 0.06
CA LYS A 552 -8.13 -30.65 1.09
C LYS A 552 -8.71 -29.25 1.10
N SER A 553 -8.85 -28.68 2.27
CA SER A 553 -9.17 -27.27 2.46
C SER A 553 -7.98 -26.38 2.06
N VAL A 554 -8.24 -25.10 1.81
CA VAL A 554 -7.21 -24.09 1.51
C VAL A 554 -6.15 -24.03 2.61
N ARG A 555 -6.58 -24.14 3.87
CA ARG A 555 -5.69 -24.10 5.03
C ARG A 555 -4.71 -25.28 5.04
N GLU A 556 -5.20 -26.49 4.75
CA GLU A 556 -4.36 -27.67 4.65
C GLU A 556 -3.34 -27.56 3.53
N TRP A 557 -3.74 -27.02 2.37
CA TRP A 557 -2.82 -26.74 1.28
C TRP A 557 -1.73 -25.73 1.65
N ILE A 558 -2.10 -24.65 2.35
CA ILE A 558 -1.13 -23.65 2.85
C ILE A 558 -0.16 -24.29 3.85
N ASP A 559 -0.66 -25.16 4.74
CA ASP A 559 0.18 -25.85 5.72
C ASP A 559 1.12 -26.87 5.06
N LEU A 560 0.68 -27.52 3.98
CA LEU A 560 1.54 -28.35 3.14
C LEU A 560 2.61 -27.52 2.42
N TYR A 561 2.23 -26.39 1.82
CA TYR A 561 3.19 -25.50 1.15
C TYR A 561 4.28 -25.02 2.10
N LYS A 562 3.93 -24.62 3.32
CA LYS A 562 4.89 -24.19 4.35
C LYS A 562 5.88 -25.29 4.78
N LYS A 563 5.47 -26.56 4.66
CA LYS A 563 6.31 -27.74 4.92
C LYS A 563 7.03 -28.22 3.66
N GLY A 564 6.52 -27.84 2.49
CA GLY A 564 7.05 -28.19 1.19
C GLY A 564 8.38 -27.50 0.93
N GLY A 565 9.27 -28.22 0.25
CA GLY A 565 10.52 -27.64 -0.25
C GLY A 565 10.32 -26.82 -1.52
N GLU A 566 11.42 -26.52 -2.21
CA GLU A 566 11.38 -25.85 -3.51
C GLU A 566 10.51 -26.61 -4.53
N SER A 567 9.93 -25.88 -5.48
CA SER A 567 9.11 -26.43 -6.59
C SER A 567 7.78 -27.08 -6.16
N PHE A 568 7.20 -26.63 -5.05
CA PHE A 568 5.95 -27.19 -4.52
C PHE A 568 4.81 -27.12 -5.53
N LEU A 569 4.64 -25.99 -6.23
CA LEU A 569 3.55 -25.83 -7.20
C LEU A 569 3.68 -26.80 -8.38
N ILE A 570 4.92 -27.12 -8.77
CA ILE A 570 5.22 -28.08 -9.83
C ILE A 570 4.91 -29.50 -9.38
N ASN A 571 5.40 -29.90 -8.20
CA ASN A 571 5.18 -31.24 -7.65
C ASN A 571 3.69 -31.55 -7.44
N GLU A 572 2.92 -30.57 -6.98
CA GLU A 572 1.49 -30.71 -6.71
C GLU A 572 0.61 -30.36 -7.93
N GLN A 573 1.21 -29.96 -9.05
CA GLN A 573 0.52 -29.52 -10.27
C GLN A 573 -0.57 -28.46 -9.99
N LEU A 574 -0.20 -27.42 -9.25
CA LEU A 574 -1.06 -26.30 -8.89
C LEU A 574 -0.71 -25.08 -9.75
N PRO A 575 -1.67 -24.36 -10.36
CA PRO A 575 -1.39 -23.14 -11.10
C PRO A 575 -0.72 -22.05 -10.26
N SER A 576 -1.22 -21.85 -9.04
CA SER A 576 -0.65 -20.94 -8.04
C SER A 576 -1.23 -21.31 -6.67
N LEU A 577 -0.68 -20.79 -5.56
CA LEU A 577 -1.37 -20.91 -4.27
C LEU A 577 -2.65 -20.07 -4.22
N TYR A 578 -2.67 -18.94 -4.91
CA TYR A 578 -3.83 -18.05 -4.97
C TYR A 578 -5.02 -18.71 -5.66
N SER A 579 -4.76 -19.59 -6.63
CA SER A 579 -5.75 -20.43 -7.31
C SER A 579 -6.61 -21.26 -6.35
N LEU A 580 -6.13 -21.53 -5.13
CA LEU A 580 -6.84 -22.31 -4.12
C LEU A 580 -7.82 -21.48 -3.28
N GLU A 581 -7.90 -20.16 -3.43
CA GLU A 581 -8.81 -19.35 -2.61
C GLU A 581 -10.29 -19.66 -2.89
N LYS A 582 -10.66 -19.85 -4.16
CA LYS A 582 -12.02 -20.22 -4.59
C LYS A 582 -12.00 -20.79 -6.02
N PRO A 583 -13.05 -21.54 -6.42
CA PRO A 583 -13.15 -22.13 -7.76
C PRO A 583 -12.92 -21.15 -8.93
N SER A 584 -13.41 -19.91 -8.83
CA SER A 584 -13.24 -18.91 -9.91
C SER A 584 -11.79 -18.46 -10.07
N GLU A 585 -11.04 -18.28 -8.97
CA GLU A 585 -9.60 -17.96 -9.07
C GLU A 585 -8.82 -19.12 -9.65
N TRP A 586 -9.22 -20.37 -9.35
CA TRP A 586 -8.59 -21.53 -9.95
C TRP A 586 -8.69 -21.50 -11.47
N VAL A 587 -9.90 -21.26 -11.99
CA VAL A 587 -10.15 -21.21 -13.44
C VAL A 587 -9.38 -20.04 -14.07
N ALA A 588 -9.43 -18.85 -13.47
CA ALA A 588 -8.69 -17.69 -13.94
C ALA A 588 -7.17 -17.95 -14.01
N GLU A 589 -6.59 -18.51 -12.95
CA GLU A 589 -5.17 -18.87 -12.91
C GLU A 589 -4.80 -19.95 -13.94
N ALA A 590 -5.59 -21.02 -14.03
CA ALA A 590 -5.37 -22.11 -14.98
C ALA A 590 -5.41 -21.62 -16.44
N VAL A 591 -6.41 -20.81 -16.80
CA VAL A 591 -6.50 -20.27 -18.15
C VAL A 591 -5.38 -19.25 -18.40
N SER A 592 -5.00 -18.42 -17.42
CA SER A 592 -3.81 -17.55 -17.51
C SER A 592 -2.52 -18.33 -17.77
N MET A 593 -2.35 -19.53 -17.20
CA MET A 593 -1.20 -20.38 -17.52
C MET A 593 -1.19 -20.75 -19.00
N CYS A 594 -2.34 -20.99 -19.63
CA CYS A 594 -2.41 -21.23 -21.06
C CYS A 594 -1.84 -20.07 -21.89
N PHE A 595 -2.15 -18.83 -21.52
CA PHE A 595 -1.58 -17.65 -22.19
C PHE A 595 -0.07 -17.57 -22.00
N ILE A 596 0.40 -17.78 -20.77
CA ILE A 596 1.84 -17.80 -20.47
C ILE A 596 2.56 -18.87 -21.30
N ARG A 597 1.97 -20.07 -21.46
CA ARG A 597 2.53 -21.13 -22.29
C ARG A 597 2.59 -20.74 -23.77
N LYS A 598 1.56 -20.08 -24.30
CA LYS A 598 1.53 -19.63 -25.70
C LYS A 598 2.58 -18.55 -25.97
N VAL A 599 2.69 -17.56 -25.10
CA VAL A 599 3.59 -16.41 -25.26
C VAL A 599 5.04 -16.76 -24.91
N PHE A 600 5.23 -17.63 -23.91
CA PHE A 600 6.53 -18.11 -23.45
C PHE A 600 6.59 -19.64 -23.54
N PRO A 601 6.80 -20.24 -24.73
CA PRO A 601 6.76 -21.70 -24.90
C PRO A 601 7.74 -22.47 -24.01
N LYS A 602 8.87 -21.87 -23.63
CA LYS A 602 9.83 -22.48 -22.72
C LYS A 602 9.34 -22.57 -21.26
N SER A 603 8.24 -21.90 -20.91
CA SER A 603 7.68 -21.92 -19.56
C SER A 603 7.17 -23.29 -19.13
N VAL A 604 6.86 -24.19 -20.07
CA VAL A 604 6.38 -25.56 -19.77
C VAL A 604 7.48 -26.53 -19.37
N SER A 605 8.75 -26.22 -19.66
CA SER A 605 9.84 -27.07 -19.19
C SER A 605 9.97 -26.98 -17.68
N GLU A 606 10.53 -28.01 -17.05
CA GLU A 606 10.74 -28.03 -15.60
C GLU A 606 11.53 -26.79 -15.13
N GLU A 607 12.62 -26.46 -15.82
CA GLU A 607 13.44 -25.27 -15.52
C GLU A 607 12.66 -23.97 -15.74
N GLY A 608 11.87 -23.89 -16.82
CA GLY A 608 11.03 -22.74 -17.12
C GLY A 608 9.98 -22.51 -16.03
N SER A 609 9.25 -23.55 -15.66
CA SER A 609 8.23 -23.49 -14.62
C SER A 609 8.82 -23.16 -13.24
N LYS A 610 10.00 -23.70 -12.89
CA LYS A 610 10.72 -23.28 -11.67
C LYS A 610 11.06 -21.79 -11.69
N GLY A 611 11.45 -21.28 -12.85
CA GLY A 611 11.67 -19.84 -13.06
C GLY A 611 10.43 -18.99 -12.80
N PHE A 612 9.27 -19.39 -13.34
CA PHE A 612 8.00 -18.70 -13.14
C PHE A 612 7.46 -18.83 -11.71
N GLU A 613 7.63 -19.99 -11.07
CA GLU A 613 7.25 -20.19 -9.66
C GLU A 613 8.05 -19.25 -8.76
N LYS A 614 9.36 -19.10 -9.01
CA LYS A 614 10.21 -18.17 -8.25
C LYS A 614 9.92 -16.70 -8.57
N LEU A 615 9.59 -16.39 -9.83
CA LEU A 615 9.41 -15.02 -10.30
C LEU A 615 8.04 -14.45 -9.89
N LEU A 616 6.97 -15.22 -10.09
CA LEU A 616 5.58 -14.77 -9.97
C LEU A 616 4.73 -15.67 -9.05
N GLY A 617 5.26 -16.79 -8.55
CA GLY A 617 4.47 -17.73 -7.75
C GLY A 617 3.44 -18.53 -8.56
N ILE A 618 3.71 -18.75 -9.86
CA ILE A 618 2.83 -19.46 -10.79
C ILE A 618 3.54 -20.63 -11.45
N ASN A 619 2.77 -21.64 -11.89
CA ASN A 619 3.27 -22.84 -12.54
C ASN A 619 2.61 -23.06 -13.91
N PRO A 620 3.26 -22.60 -15.01
CA PRO A 620 2.75 -22.80 -16.36
C PRO A 620 2.66 -24.27 -16.79
N SER A 621 3.45 -25.18 -16.21
CA SER A 621 3.36 -26.63 -16.53
C SER A 621 2.15 -27.33 -15.91
N SER A 622 1.39 -26.67 -15.03
CA SER A 622 0.22 -27.27 -14.37
C SER A 622 -0.92 -27.59 -15.34
N MET A 623 -0.97 -26.96 -16.51
CA MET A 623 -1.99 -27.18 -17.53
C MET A 623 -1.44 -27.96 -18.72
N ASP A 624 -2.26 -28.82 -19.32
CA ASP A 624 -1.92 -29.56 -20.54
C ASP A 624 -2.41 -28.86 -21.82
N GLU A 625 -1.96 -29.28 -23.00
CA GLU A 625 -2.38 -28.65 -24.26
C GLU A 625 -3.87 -28.82 -24.53
N LYS A 626 -4.49 -29.89 -24.02
CA LYS A 626 -5.89 -30.19 -24.26
C LYS A 626 -6.77 -29.16 -23.55
N PHE A 627 -6.51 -28.89 -22.27
CA PHE A 627 -7.20 -27.86 -21.51
C PHE A 627 -7.07 -26.50 -22.19
N CYS A 628 -5.88 -26.12 -22.64
CA CYS A 628 -5.66 -24.81 -23.25
C CYS A 628 -6.34 -24.61 -24.62
N LYS A 629 -6.55 -25.68 -25.39
CA LYS A 629 -7.22 -25.58 -26.71
C LYS A 629 -8.68 -25.15 -26.59
N ASP A 630 -9.34 -25.43 -25.48
CA ASP A 630 -10.77 -25.13 -25.30
C ASP A 630 -11.05 -23.62 -25.20
N TYR A 631 -10.06 -22.84 -24.73
CA TYR A 631 -10.21 -21.42 -24.41
C TYR A 631 -9.60 -20.47 -25.45
N PHE A 632 -8.87 -20.99 -26.43
CA PHE A 632 -8.30 -20.17 -27.50
C PHE A 632 -9.17 -20.14 -28.76
N SER A 633 -9.14 -19.02 -29.47
CA SER A 633 -9.79 -18.89 -30.76
C SER A 633 -9.09 -19.79 -31.79
N ALA A 634 -9.86 -20.41 -32.69
CA ALA A 634 -9.30 -21.27 -33.75
C ALA A 634 -8.44 -20.49 -34.78
N LYS A 635 -8.44 -19.15 -34.70
CA LYS A 635 -7.57 -18.29 -35.49
C LYS A 635 -6.25 -18.09 -34.72
N ASN A 636 -5.37 -19.09 -34.75
CA ASN A 636 -3.88 -19.01 -34.72
C ASN A 636 -3.21 -20.33 -34.34
#